data_AF-A0A1R3J1X7-F1
#
_entry.id   AF-A0A1R3J1X7-F1
#
_cell.length_a   1.000
_cell.length_b   1.000
_cell.length_c   1.000
_cell.angle_alpha   90.00
_cell.angle_beta   90.00
_cell.angle_gamma   90.00
#
_symmetry.space_group_name_H-M   'P 1'
#
loop_
_entity.id
_entity.type
_entity.pdbx_description
1 polymer ?
#
loop_
_entity_poly.entity_id
_entity_poly.type
_entity_poly.pdbx_seq_one_letter_code
_entity_poly.pdbx_strand_id
1 'polypeptide(L)'
;MSSPSSSSSSAKGGGYNSFDYSFKILLIGDSGVGKSSLLVSFISNFVHDLSPTIGVDFKIKMVTIGGKRLKLTIWDTAGQERFGTLTSSYYRGAHGIILVYDVTRRETFTNLSEVWAKEVELYSTNHECIKVLVGNKLDRDSERAVTREEGMALAQEHKCAFLECSAKTRENVHQCFKDLILKIMEVPTLLEKGSAVGKKQILQQKQVITINGMFPGPLINATTDDVIHVNVFNFLDEPLLFTWNGIQQRLNSWQDGVSGTNCPILPTANWTYVFLIKDQIGTFFYFPSIKFLKASGGYGPIRINNNMNVVDLPFPKPEAEFDLLIGDWYAADYRYLRNMLEHNESAYDVLPGTILMNGKAPYLDSLVYESFTVEKGKTYMLRISNVGSTLSLNFQIENHTMLLVETEGSYTNQITLNSLDIHVGQSYSVLVTADQNEADFYMVARPKFVDTSIIGLGVLHYSSSTTRASRSRVVGHEPDVFQPGFSIHQAISIRWNLTAGAARPVPQGSFNVTNVTLSQTFILQSSRAEINGLQRFVVNNISYQTPYTPLKLADHLANGTSVYRLDSFPIQSVNAEAADGISVVTGNYRGWLEIVFENSYDIDSWHLDGYSFFVVGYGNGNWTPSSRENYNTLDPIVRSTIQVYPAGWTAVYVYLDNPGMWNLRSQNLMKWYMGEELYIRVYDADPNPAKEQSPPDNLLRCGIFK
;
A
#
# COMPACT_ATOMS: atom_id res chain seq x y z
N MET A 1 -22.69 20.66 -60.31
CA MET A 1 -23.22 19.59 -59.45
C MET A 1 -22.07 19.21 -58.50
N SER A 2 -21.76 19.83 -57.35
CA SER A 2 -22.57 20.45 -56.27
C SER A 2 -23.75 19.56 -55.90
N SER A 3 -23.83 18.89 -54.75
CA SER A 3 -23.55 19.26 -53.34
C SER A 3 -23.56 17.97 -52.44
N PRO A 4 -23.63 17.98 -51.09
CA PRO A 4 -22.49 18.03 -50.17
C PRO A 4 -22.55 17.03 -48.97
N SER A 5 -21.50 17.11 -48.13
CA SER A 5 -21.31 16.71 -46.72
C SER A 5 -22.50 16.28 -45.84
N SER A 6 -22.29 15.25 -45.02
CA SER A 6 -22.81 15.16 -43.65
C SER A 6 -21.72 14.73 -42.66
N SER A 7 -21.24 15.71 -41.89
CA SER A 7 -20.41 15.52 -40.70
C SER A 7 -21.32 15.26 -39.50
N SER A 8 -21.30 14.04 -38.95
CA SER A 8 -21.78 13.77 -37.60
C SER A 8 -20.63 13.92 -36.61
N SER A 9 -20.58 15.06 -35.93
CA SER A 9 -19.75 15.28 -34.75
C SER A 9 -20.30 14.44 -33.59
N SER A 10 -19.78 13.23 -33.40
CA SER A 10 -19.94 12.53 -32.13
C SER A 10 -19.03 13.19 -31.09
N ALA A 11 -19.67 13.75 -30.08
CA ALA A 11 -19.05 14.48 -28.99
C ALA A 11 -17.97 13.64 -28.28
N LYS A 12 -16.83 14.28 -28.01
CA LYS A 12 -15.79 13.79 -27.10
C LYS A 12 -16.41 13.49 -25.73
N GLY A 13 -16.53 12.21 -25.38
CA GLY A 13 -16.83 11.76 -24.03
C GLY A 13 -15.59 11.92 -23.14
N GLY A 14 -15.48 13.06 -22.47
CA GLY A 14 -14.41 13.35 -21.52
C GLY A 14 -14.78 12.99 -20.08
N GLY A 15 -13.94 12.17 -19.45
CA GLY A 15 -13.52 12.25 -18.05
C GLY A 15 -14.58 12.31 -16.95
N TYR A 16 -14.96 11.16 -16.41
CA TYR A 16 -15.54 11.08 -15.08
C TYR A 16 -14.43 11.22 -14.02
N ASN A 17 -13.98 12.46 -13.70
CA ASN A 17 -13.53 12.89 -12.35
C ASN A 17 -12.90 14.30 -12.22
N SER A 18 -13.06 15.21 -13.18
CA SER A 18 -12.77 16.63 -12.93
C SER A 18 -13.93 17.30 -12.16
N PHE A 19 -13.61 18.12 -11.17
CA PHE A 19 -14.56 19.04 -10.51
C PHE A 19 -14.09 20.48 -10.73
N ASP A 20 -15.04 21.40 -10.89
CA ASP A 20 -14.79 22.83 -11.14
C ASP A 20 -14.29 23.57 -9.88
N TYR A 21 -14.90 23.30 -8.72
CA TYR A 21 -14.55 23.98 -7.45
C TYR A 21 -14.59 23.02 -6.26
N SER A 22 -13.81 23.31 -5.21
CA SER A 22 -13.85 22.58 -3.93
C SER A 22 -14.21 23.52 -2.78
N PHE A 23 -15.24 23.17 -2.00
CA PHE A 23 -15.72 23.97 -0.88
C PHE A 23 -15.65 23.21 0.44
N LYS A 24 -15.18 23.90 1.49
CA LYS A 24 -15.21 23.43 2.88
C LYS A 24 -16.45 23.99 3.59
N ILE A 25 -17.31 23.12 4.10
CA ILE A 25 -18.51 23.48 4.88
C ILE A 25 -18.32 22.97 6.30
N LEU A 26 -18.66 23.78 7.30
CA LEU A 26 -18.58 23.41 8.72
C LEU A 26 -19.98 23.44 9.35
N LEU A 27 -20.35 22.39 10.08
CA LEU A 27 -21.56 22.32 10.89
C LEU A 27 -21.20 22.59 12.36
N ILE A 28 -21.84 23.55 13.00
CA ILE A 28 -21.63 23.91 14.41
C ILE A 28 -22.96 24.08 15.14
N GLY A 29 -22.92 23.98 16.46
CA GLY A 29 -24.10 24.05 17.34
C GLY A 29 -24.02 23.00 18.44
N ASP A 30 -24.89 23.10 19.44
CA ASP A 30 -24.84 22.25 20.62
C ASP A 30 -24.95 20.75 20.31
N SER A 31 -24.51 19.92 21.25
CA SER A 31 -24.69 18.47 21.16
C SER A 31 -26.19 18.11 21.05
N GLY A 32 -26.50 17.11 20.21
CA GLY A 32 -27.86 16.58 20.04
C GLY A 32 -28.83 17.46 19.24
N VAL A 33 -28.38 18.57 18.63
CA VAL A 33 -29.24 19.40 17.73
C VAL A 33 -29.49 18.75 16.37
N GLY A 34 -28.74 17.70 16.02
CA GLY A 34 -28.93 16.90 14.80
C GLY A 34 -28.04 17.30 13.61
N LYS A 35 -26.84 17.82 13.85
CA LYS A 35 -25.83 18.16 12.82
C LYS A 35 -25.44 16.94 11.98
N SER A 36 -25.07 15.84 12.63
CA SER A 36 -24.75 14.56 11.99
C SER A 36 -25.94 14.00 11.22
N SER A 37 -27.15 14.12 11.77
CA SER A 37 -28.38 13.70 11.10
C SER A 37 -28.66 14.51 9.83
N LEU A 38 -28.43 15.83 9.86
CA LEU A 38 -28.53 16.69 8.67
C LEU A 38 -27.50 16.28 7.61
N LEU A 39 -26.26 16.00 8.01
CA LEU A 39 -25.20 15.54 7.12
C LEU A 39 -25.53 14.20 6.46
N VAL A 40 -25.92 13.20 7.25
CA VAL A 40 -26.30 11.87 6.77
C VAL A 40 -27.54 11.94 5.89
N SER A 41 -28.55 12.73 6.27
CA SER A 41 -29.75 12.96 5.45
C SER A 41 -29.44 13.69 4.14
N PHE A 42 -28.39 14.51 4.09
CA PHE A 42 -27.96 15.13 2.86
C PHE A 42 -27.19 14.14 1.97
N ILE A 43 -26.35 13.27 2.53
CA ILE A 43 -25.46 12.39 1.76
C ILE A 43 -26.15 11.10 1.32
N SER A 44 -27.01 10.52 2.15
CA SER A 44 -27.51 9.15 1.98
C SER A 44 -29.03 9.07 1.82
N ASN A 45 -29.48 7.97 1.20
CA ASN A 45 -30.90 7.67 1.02
C ASN A 45 -31.56 6.99 2.22
N PHE A 46 -30.84 6.75 3.33
CA PHE A 46 -31.36 6.12 4.55
C PHE A 46 -31.27 7.07 5.76
N VAL A 47 -32.21 6.98 6.71
CA VAL A 47 -32.16 7.73 7.98
C VAL A 47 -32.00 6.72 9.11
N HIS A 48 -30.89 6.76 9.84
CA HIS A 48 -30.66 5.94 11.03
C HIS A 48 -30.62 6.83 12.29
N ASP A 49 -30.95 6.25 13.43
CA ASP A 49 -30.69 6.85 14.74
C ASP A 49 -29.18 6.83 15.00
N LEU A 50 -28.57 8.02 15.04
CA LEU A 50 -27.14 8.19 15.24
C LEU A 50 -26.83 8.37 16.73
N SER A 51 -25.82 7.67 17.23
CA SER A 51 -25.21 7.96 18.54
C SER A 51 -24.53 9.35 18.54
N PRO A 52 -24.38 10.02 19.70
CA PRO A 52 -23.68 11.31 19.77
C PRO A 52 -22.27 11.24 19.18
N THR A 53 -21.92 12.21 18.33
CA THR A 53 -20.59 12.31 17.70
C THR A 53 -19.52 12.62 18.75
N ILE A 54 -18.46 11.82 18.78
CA ILE A 54 -17.28 12.05 19.61
C ILE A 54 -16.22 12.74 18.74
N GLY A 55 -15.88 14.00 19.05
CA GLY A 55 -14.91 14.78 18.28
C GLY A 55 -15.47 15.41 17.01
N VAL A 56 -14.83 15.17 15.86
CA VAL A 56 -15.21 15.72 14.55
C VAL A 56 -15.20 14.60 13.50
N ASP A 57 -16.24 14.51 12.68
CA ASP A 57 -16.28 13.66 11.48
C ASP A 57 -16.20 14.56 10.23
N PHE A 58 -15.75 14.02 9.11
CA PHE A 58 -15.82 14.73 7.84
C PHE A 58 -16.27 13.80 6.72
N LYS A 59 -17.06 14.35 5.78
CA LYS A 59 -17.52 13.63 4.60
C LYS A 59 -17.22 14.42 3.34
N ILE A 60 -16.95 13.70 2.26
CA ILE A 60 -16.78 14.27 0.93
C ILE A 60 -18.01 13.93 0.10
N LYS A 61 -18.63 14.94 -0.53
CA LYS A 61 -19.75 14.73 -1.47
C LYS A 61 -19.47 15.48 -2.77
N MET A 62 -19.63 14.79 -3.90
CA MET A 62 -19.65 15.41 -5.22
C MET A 62 -21.08 15.83 -5.56
N VAL A 63 -21.28 17.09 -5.95
CA VAL A 63 -22.59 17.59 -6.39
C VAL A 63 -22.46 18.40 -7.67
N THR A 64 -23.53 18.47 -8.46
CA THR A 64 -23.59 19.36 -9.62
C THR A 64 -24.62 20.44 -9.35
N ILE A 65 -24.16 21.69 -9.21
CA ILE A 65 -25.02 22.86 -8.90
C ILE A 65 -24.61 24.01 -9.82
N GLY A 66 -25.59 24.71 -10.41
CA GLY A 66 -25.31 25.82 -11.34
C GLY A 66 -24.53 25.41 -12.60
N GLY A 67 -24.66 24.15 -13.05
CA GLY A 67 -23.89 23.62 -14.17
C GLY A 67 -22.41 23.32 -13.88
N LYS A 68 -21.99 23.44 -12.62
CA LYS A 68 -20.62 23.19 -12.14
C LYS A 68 -20.57 21.95 -11.27
N ARG A 69 -19.56 21.11 -11.46
CA ARG A 69 -19.25 19.96 -10.61
C ARG A 69 -18.45 20.42 -9.40
N LEU A 70 -18.94 20.18 -8.20
CA LEU A 70 -18.38 20.71 -6.96
C LEU A 70 -17.99 19.56 -6.04
N LYS A 71 -16.79 19.67 -5.44
CA LYS A 71 -16.35 18.81 -4.34
C LYS A 71 -16.64 19.50 -3.01
N LEU A 72 -17.56 18.95 -2.23
CA LEU A 72 -17.86 19.45 -0.89
C LEU A 72 -17.09 18.63 0.14
N THR A 73 -16.38 19.30 1.04
CA THR A 73 -15.81 18.69 2.26
C THR A 73 -16.59 19.24 3.45
N ILE A 74 -17.46 18.43 4.04
CA ILE A 74 -18.38 18.84 5.10
C ILE A 74 -17.86 18.29 6.43
N TRP A 75 -17.61 19.18 7.39
CA TRP A 75 -17.09 18.90 8.71
C TRP A 75 -18.23 18.93 9.73
N ASP A 76 -18.45 17.81 10.42
CA ASP A 76 -19.49 17.64 11.45
C ASP A 76 -18.85 17.59 12.84
N THR A 77 -19.31 18.46 13.74
CA THR A 77 -18.75 18.65 15.08
C THR A 77 -19.59 17.96 16.16
N ALA A 78 -18.98 17.59 17.29
CA ALA A 78 -19.69 17.00 18.44
C ALA A 78 -20.70 17.97 19.09
N GLY A 79 -20.42 19.28 19.10
CA GLY A 79 -21.18 20.29 19.83
C GLY A 79 -20.89 20.33 21.34
N GLN A 80 -19.71 19.86 21.76
CA GLN A 80 -19.21 19.89 23.14
C GLN A 80 -17.79 20.49 23.24
N GLU A 81 -17.24 21.00 22.15
CA GLU A 81 -15.85 21.45 21.95
C GLU A 81 -15.45 22.74 22.71
N ARG A 82 -16.11 23.04 23.84
CA ARG A 82 -15.89 24.20 24.71
C ARG A 82 -14.50 24.22 25.40
N PHE A 83 -13.59 23.30 25.07
CA PHE A 83 -12.30 23.14 25.73
C PHE A 83 -11.13 22.94 24.73
N GLY A 84 -10.42 24.04 24.39
CA GLY A 84 -9.00 23.98 23.97
C GLY A 84 -8.64 24.20 22.50
N THR A 85 -7.34 24.11 22.23
CA THR A 85 -6.60 24.55 21.02
C THR A 85 -7.03 23.90 19.69
N LEU A 86 -7.68 22.72 19.74
CA LEU A 86 -8.16 22.00 18.54
C LEU A 86 -9.29 22.74 17.79
N THR A 87 -10.12 23.50 18.52
CA THR A 87 -11.34 24.15 18.01
C THR A 87 -11.04 25.14 16.87
N SER A 88 -9.95 25.91 16.96
CA SER A 88 -9.58 26.90 15.94
C SER A 88 -9.32 26.33 14.53
N SER A 89 -8.86 25.08 14.45
CA SER A 89 -8.47 24.45 13.19
C SER A 89 -9.65 24.14 12.26
N TYR A 90 -10.84 23.90 12.83
CA TYR A 90 -12.05 23.56 12.08
C TYR A 90 -12.60 24.75 11.32
N TYR A 91 -12.63 25.92 11.96
CA TYR A 91 -13.10 27.18 11.37
C TYR A 91 -12.18 27.71 10.26
N ARG A 92 -10.88 27.38 10.32
CA ARG A 92 -9.90 27.85 9.33
C ARG A 92 -10.26 27.40 7.91
N GLY A 93 -10.36 28.38 7.00
CA GLY A 93 -10.63 28.14 5.58
C GLY A 93 -12.02 27.60 5.26
N ALA A 94 -12.99 27.71 6.18
CA ALA A 94 -14.38 27.40 5.87
C ALA A 94 -14.91 28.38 4.79
N HIS A 95 -15.56 27.83 3.76
CA HIS A 95 -16.25 28.60 2.72
C HIS A 95 -17.71 28.84 3.13
N GLY A 96 -18.31 27.85 3.80
CA GLY A 96 -19.64 27.93 4.39
C GLY A 96 -19.69 27.42 5.82
N ILE A 97 -20.54 28.02 6.65
CA ILE A 97 -20.80 27.59 8.03
C ILE A 97 -22.31 27.47 8.23
N ILE A 98 -22.75 26.33 8.76
CA ILE A 98 -24.15 26.09 9.13
C ILE A 98 -24.23 26.03 10.66
N LEU A 99 -24.93 27.00 11.24
CA LEU A 99 -25.25 27.09 12.66
C LEU A 99 -26.58 26.36 12.90
N VAL A 100 -26.56 25.29 13.70
CA VAL A 100 -27.73 24.43 13.90
C VAL A 100 -28.22 24.52 15.33
N TYR A 101 -29.52 24.79 15.52
CA TYR A 101 -30.20 24.62 16.80
C TYR A 101 -31.38 23.67 16.67
N ASP A 102 -31.90 23.22 17.80
CA ASP A 102 -33.08 22.37 17.90
C ASP A 102 -34.31 23.24 18.21
N VAL A 103 -35.32 23.24 17.34
CA VAL A 103 -36.52 24.10 17.51
C VAL A 103 -37.29 23.80 18.80
N THR A 104 -37.10 22.62 19.38
CA THR A 104 -37.73 22.18 20.64
C THR A 104 -36.92 22.55 21.88
N ARG A 105 -35.67 23.04 21.73
CA ARG A 105 -34.76 23.36 22.85
C ARG A 105 -34.22 24.79 22.77
N ARG A 106 -34.88 25.71 23.48
CA ARG A 106 -34.50 27.14 23.52
C ARG A 106 -33.06 27.40 23.94
N GLU A 107 -32.50 26.63 24.87
CA GLU A 107 -31.09 26.76 25.27
C GLU A 107 -30.12 26.67 24.08
N THR A 108 -30.38 25.73 23.15
CA THR A 108 -29.53 25.54 21.97
C THR A 108 -29.59 26.70 20.99
N PHE A 109 -30.68 27.48 21.01
CA PHE A 109 -30.84 28.71 20.25
C PHE A 109 -30.12 29.88 20.91
N THR A 110 -30.25 30.04 22.23
CA THR A 110 -29.51 31.05 23.00
C THR A 110 -27.99 30.86 22.88
N ASN A 111 -27.52 29.61 22.94
CA ASN A 111 -26.09 29.32 22.80
C ASN A 111 -25.52 29.68 21.42
N LEU A 112 -26.35 29.82 20.38
CA LEU A 112 -25.87 30.25 19.07
C LEU A 112 -25.31 31.67 19.09
N SER A 113 -25.97 32.62 19.76
CA SER A 113 -25.46 34.00 19.88
C SER A 113 -24.39 34.11 20.94
N GLU A 114 -24.56 33.44 22.08
CA GLU A 114 -23.69 33.62 23.24
C GLU A 114 -22.33 32.92 23.10
N VAL A 115 -22.29 31.81 22.36
CA VAL A 115 -21.13 30.92 22.23
C VAL A 115 -20.71 30.78 20.76
N TRP A 116 -21.54 30.15 19.92
CA TRP A 116 -21.12 29.68 18.59
C TRP A 116 -20.81 30.81 17.61
N ALA A 117 -21.60 31.90 17.63
CA ALA A 117 -21.33 33.08 16.81
C ALA A 117 -20.00 33.75 17.18
N LYS A 118 -19.67 33.83 18.48
CA LYS A 118 -18.39 34.38 18.95
C LYS A 118 -17.21 33.49 18.56
N GLU A 119 -17.37 32.16 18.57
CA GLU A 119 -16.32 31.25 18.08
C GLU A 119 -16.06 31.43 16.58
N VAL A 120 -17.12 31.58 15.79
CA VAL A 120 -16.99 31.87 14.35
C VAL A 120 -16.22 33.16 14.13
N GLU A 121 -16.52 34.21 14.91
CA GLU A 121 -15.82 35.49 14.83
C GLU A 121 -14.35 35.39 15.26
N LEU A 122 -14.06 34.58 16.29
CA LEU A 122 -12.72 34.43 16.85
C LEU A 122 -11.80 33.55 15.99
N TYR A 123 -12.32 32.48 15.40
CA TYR A 123 -11.51 31.44 14.76
C TYR A 123 -11.62 31.38 13.23
N SER A 124 -12.63 31.99 12.61
CA SER A 124 -12.74 31.98 11.15
C SER A 124 -11.65 32.85 10.53
N THR A 125 -10.79 32.24 9.73
CA THR A 125 -9.77 32.96 8.95
C THR A 125 -10.32 33.49 7.63
N ASN A 126 -11.61 33.27 7.35
CA ASN A 126 -12.26 33.70 6.11
C ASN A 126 -13.47 34.57 6.46
N HIS A 127 -13.25 35.89 6.52
CA HIS A 127 -14.29 36.84 6.92
C HIS A 127 -15.45 36.96 5.92
N GLU A 128 -15.27 36.46 4.69
CA GLU A 128 -16.29 36.40 3.64
C GLU A 128 -17.07 35.06 3.64
N CYS A 129 -16.84 34.18 4.62
CA CYS A 129 -17.54 32.90 4.69
C CYS A 129 -19.07 33.08 4.76
N ILE A 130 -19.80 32.28 3.99
CA ILE A 130 -21.26 32.33 3.97
C ILE A 130 -21.80 31.57 5.17
N LYS A 131 -22.70 32.21 5.93
CA LYS A 131 -23.31 31.63 7.12
C LYS A 131 -24.79 31.35 6.90
N VAL A 132 -25.28 30.23 7.41
CA VAL A 132 -26.70 29.87 7.44
C VAL A 132 -27.08 29.41 8.84
N LEU A 133 -28.15 29.97 9.38
CA LEU A 133 -28.82 29.54 10.58
C LEU A 133 -29.91 28.52 10.24
N VAL A 134 -29.87 27.36 10.91
CA VAL A 134 -30.79 26.25 10.69
C VAL A 134 -31.50 25.86 11.98
N GLY A 135 -32.82 26.02 12.00
CA GLY A 135 -33.69 25.41 13.01
C GLY A 135 -34.02 23.97 12.61
N ASN A 136 -33.43 22.98 13.29
CA ASN A 136 -33.62 21.56 12.98
C ASN A 136 -34.69 20.91 13.87
N LYS A 137 -35.18 19.74 13.44
CA LYS A 137 -36.30 18.96 14.06
C LYS A 137 -37.67 19.60 13.85
N LEU A 138 -37.88 20.19 12.68
CA LEU A 138 -39.18 20.74 12.26
C LEU A 138 -40.34 19.71 12.33
N ASP A 139 -40.03 18.42 12.27
CA ASP A 139 -41.00 17.34 12.49
C ASP A 139 -41.62 17.30 13.90
N ARG A 140 -41.11 18.09 14.85
CA ARG A 140 -41.62 18.22 16.22
C ARG A 140 -42.17 19.62 16.51
N ASP A 141 -42.88 20.21 15.55
CA ASP A 141 -43.43 21.57 15.64
C ASP A 141 -44.38 21.78 16.84
N SER A 142 -45.09 20.73 17.28
CA SER A 142 -45.96 20.79 18.47
C SER A 142 -45.20 21.00 19.79
N GLU A 143 -43.89 20.74 19.82
CA GLU A 143 -43.01 20.91 20.96
C GLU A 143 -42.10 22.14 20.82
N ARG A 144 -42.44 23.04 19.88
CA ARG A 144 -41.62 24.20 19.53
C ARG A 144 -41.42 25.13 20.72
N ALA A 145 -40.15 25.39 21.03
CA ALA A 145 -39.72 26.33 22.06
C ALA A 145 -39.17 27.64 21.47
N VAL A 146 -38.90 27.70 20.16
CA VAL A 146 -38.35 28.87 19.44
C VAL A 146 -39.21 29.13 18.20
N THR A 147 -39.79 30.33 18.10
CA THR A 147 -40.64 30.68 16.95
C THR A 147 -39.80 30.95 15.70
N ARG A 148 -40.44 30.85 14.54
CA ARG A 148 -39.79 31.13 13.26
C ARG A 148 -39.33 32.59 13.18
N GLU A 149 -40.11 33.50 13.75
CA GLU A 149 -39.80 34.94 13.81
C GLU A 149 -38.55 35.21 14.64
N GLU A 150 -38.36 34.50 15.75
CA GLU A 150 -37.13 34.59 16.55
C GLU A 150 -35.92 34.07 15.79
N GLY A 151 -36.06 32.94 15.09
CA GLY A 151 -35.03 32.41 14.19
C GLY A 151 -34.65 33.41 13.09
N MET A 152 -35.63 34.04 12.46
CA MET A 152 -35.42 35.08 11.45
C MET A 152 -34.75 36.32 12.03
N ALA A 153 -35.15 36.77 13.22
CA ALA A 153 -34.54 37.91 13.90
C ALA A 153 -33.06 37.66 14.21
N LEU A 154 -32.73 36.48 14.75
CA LEU A 154 -31.34 36.11 15.04
C LEU A 154 -30.48 36.01 13.77
N ALA A 155 -31.05 35.50 12.69
CA ALA A 155 -30.34 35.45 11.41
C ALA A 155 -30.05 36.84 10.84
N GLN A 156 -30.98 37.79 10.99
CA GLN A 156 -30.78 39.18 10.61
C GLN A 156 -29.69 39.84 11.45
N GLU A 157 -29.67 39.61 12.76
CA GLU A 157 -28.64 40.10 13.68
C GLU A 157 -27.24 39.64 13.27
N HIS A 158 -27.08 38.34 12.97
CA HIS A 158 -25.80 37.76 12.57
C HIS A 158 -25.50 37.79 11.06
N LYS A 159 -26.34 38.48 10.27
CA LYS A 159 -26.21 38.64 8.81
C LYS A 159 -26.05 37.30 8.08
N CYS A 160 -26.84 36.30 8.46
CA CYS A 160 -26.83 34.96 7.85
C CYS A 160 -28.19 34.61 7.23
N ALA A 161 -28.22 33.60 6.36
CA ALA A 161 -29.50 33.10 5.83
C ALA A 161 -30.22 32.26 6.89
N PHE A 162 -31.54 32.13 6.82
CA PHE A 162 -32.33 31.32 7.75
C PHE A 162 -33.16 30.26 7.03
N LEU A 163 -33.17 29.03 7.56
CA LEU A 163 -34.04 27.95 7.11
C LEU A 163 -34.43 27.04 8.28
N GLU A 164 -35.60 26.44 8.23
CA GLU A 164 -35.98 25.36 9.15
C GLU A 164 -35.99 24.03 8.41
N CYS A 165 -35.40 23.01 9.03
CA CYS A 165 -35.18 21.69 8.44
C CYS A 165 -35.70 20.59 9.37
N SER A 166 -36.05 19.44 8.78
CA SER A 166 -36.12 18.19 9.52
C SER A 166 -35.17 17.18 8.89
N ALA A 167 -34.11 16.83 9.62
CA ALA A 167 -33.23 15.72 9.21
C ALA A 167 -33.98 14.37 9.13
N LYS A 168 -35.08 14.21 9.87
CA LYS A 168 -35.87 12.98 9.92
C LYS A 168 -36.76 12.83 8.70
N THR A 169 -37.53 13.86 8.34
CA THR A 169 -38.42 13.84 7.16
C THR A 169 -37.73 14.30 5.88
N ARG A 170 -36.49 14.80 5.99
CA ARG A 170 -35.68 15.43 4.94
C ARG A 170 -36.20 16.77 4.43
N GLU A 171 -37.19 17.32 5.10
CA GLU A 171 -37.75 18.61 4.75
C GLU A 171 -36.65 19.68 4.80
N ASN A 172 -36.52 20.43 3.70
CA ASN A 172 -35.57 21.53 3.51
C ASN A 172 -34.07 21.20 3.64
N VAL A 173 -33.68 19.96 3.91
CA VAL A 173 -32.27 19.57 4.09
C VAL A 173 -31.46 19.81 2.81
N HIS A 174 -31.92 19.28 1.67
CA HIS A 174 -31.23 19.48 0.39
C HIS A 174 -31.22 20.95 -0.05
N GLN A 175 -32.31 21.68 0.23
CA GLN A 175 -32.45 23.09 -0.09
C GLN A 175 -31.44 23.94 0.72
N CYS A 176 -31.27 23.65 2.01
CA CYS A 176 -30.30 24.30 2.88
C CYS A 176 -28.88 24.26 2.32
N PHE A 177 -28.38 23.07 1.99
CA PHE A 177 -27.04 22.91 1.45
C PHE A 177 -26.92 23.54 0.06
N LYS A 178 -27.95 23.41 -0.78
CA LYS A 178 -27.96 24.01 -2.12
C LYS A 178 -27.89 25.54 -2.08
N ASP A 179 -28.67 26.19 -1.21
CA ASP A 179 -28.69 27.65 -1.09
C ASP A 179 -27.40 28.19 -0.52
N LEU A 180 -26.81 27.49 0.46
CA LEU A 180 -25.46 27.82 0.95
C LEU A 180 -24.45 27.78 -0.20
N ILE A 181 -24.45 26.71 -0.99
CA ILE A 181 -23.48 26.53 -2.08
C ILE A 181 -23.67 27.59 -3.16
N LEU A 182 -24.90 27.90 -3.56
CA LEU A 182 -25.18 28.95 -4.53
C LEU A 182 -24.65 30.30 -4.06
N LYS A 183 -24.88 30.66 -2.79
CA LYS A 183 -24.33 31.89 -2.20
C LYS A 183 -22.81 31.90 -2.12
N ILE A 184 -22.17 30.76 -1.86
CA ILE A 184 -20.70 30.66 -1.93
C ILE A 184 -20.21 30.93 -3.35
N MET A 185 -20.93 30.44 -4.35
CA MET A 185 -20.60 30.65 -5.76
C MET A 185 -20.82 32.08 -6.25
N GLU A 186 -21.61 32.89 -5.54
CA GLU A 186 -21.81 34.31 -5.85
C GLU A 186 -20.64 35.19 -5.40
N VAL A 187 -19.75 34.69 -4.53
CA VAL A 187 -18.61 35.44 -4.00
C VAL A 187 -17.33 35.10 -4.77
N PRO A 188 -16.79 36.01 -5.61
CA PRO A 188 -15.65 35.71 -6.48
C PRO A 188 -14.38 35.32 -5.72
N THR A 189 -14.12 35.93 -4.55
CA THR A 189 -12.94 35.62 -3.71
C THR A 189 -13.00 34.22 -3.10
N LEU A 190 -14.21 33.67 -2.86
CA LEU A 190 -14.41 32.28 -2.43
C LEU A 190 -14.26 31.31 -3.60
N LEU A 191 -14.60 31.75 -4.82
CA LEU A 191 -14.35 30.99 -6.04
C LEU A 191 -12.85 30.92 -6.36
N GLU A 192 -12.08 32.02 -6.24
CA GLU A 192 -10.62 32.01 -6.45
C GLU A 192 -9.89 31.15 -5.42
N LYS A 193 -10.26 31.24 -4.13
CA LYS A 193 -9.77 30.33 -3.08
C LYS A 193 -10.22 28.88 -3.29
N GLY A 194 -11.38 28.69 -3.93
CA GLY A 194 -11.92 27.39 -4.34
C GLY A 194 -11.40 26.89 -5.70
N SER A 195 -10.68 27.74 -6.45
CA SER A 195 -10.14 27.49 -7.80
C SER A 195 -8.64 27.32 -7.74
N ALA A 196 -8.23 26.05 -7.67
CA ALA A 196 -6.88 25.56 -7.91
C ALA A 196 -5.77 25.85 -6.86
N VAL A 197 -5.20 24.74 -6.38
CA VAL A 197 -3.81 24.55 -5.92
C VAL A 197 -3.36 25.30 -4.67
N GLY A 198 -3.60 24.64 -3.54
CA GLY A 198 -2.91 24.88 -2.28
C GLY A 198 -2.98 23.64 -1.40
N LYS A 199 -2.28 22.57 -1.80
CA LYS A 199 -1.97 21.45 -0.89
C LYS A 199 -1.12 21.98 0.27
N LYS A 200 -1.77 22.51 1.30
CA LYS A 200 -1.32 22.30 2.67
C LYS A 200 -2.30 21.30 3.27
N GLN A 201 -2.11 20.04 2.90
CA GLN A 201 -2.64 18.97 3.74
C GLN A 201 -1.97 19.14 5.09
N ILE A 202 -2.80 19.37 6.11
CA ILE A 202 -2.40 19.16 7.51
C ILE A 202 -1.77 17.78 7.52
N LEU A 203 -0.50 17.68 7.91
CA LEU A 203 0.17 16.40 8.19
C LEU A 203 -0.79 15.60 9.07
N GLN A 204 -1.44 14.56 8.51
CA GLN A 204 -2.30 13.70 9.30
C GLN A 204 -1.40 12.98 10.30
N GLN A 205 -1.55 13.29 11.58
CA GLN A 205 -0.88 12.54 12.63
C GLN A 205 -1.53 11.16 12.70
N LYS A 206 -0.74 10.14 12.39
CA LYS A 206 -1.10 8.72 12.48
C LYS A 206 0.01 8.03 13.28
N GLN A 207 -0.37 7.02 14.06
CA GLN A 207 0.60 6.17 14.73
C GLN A 207 1.28 5.25 13.71
N VAL A 208 2.61 5.24 13.71
CA VAL A 208 3.43 4.40 12.83
C VAL A 208 4.27 3.44 13.65
N ILE A 209 4.61 2.30 13.05
CA ILE A 209 5.54 1.35 13.66
C ILE A 209 6.95 1.78 13.29
N THR A 210 7.71 2.18 14.32
CA THR A 210 9.13 2.52 14.20
C THR A 210 10.00 1.41 14.78
N ILE A 211 11.22 1.28 14.27
CA ILE A 211 12.24 0.40 14.85
C ILE A 211 13.34 1.28 15.40
N ASN A 212 13.62 1.17 16.71
CA ASN A 212 14.56 2.04 17.41
C ASN A 212 14.27 3.55 17.20
N GLY A 213 12.99 3.93 17.10
CA GLY A 213 12.56 5.30 16.83
C GLY A 213 12.77 5.77 15.38
N MET A 214 13.18 4.87 14.47
CA MET A 214 13.40 5.16 13.05
C MET A 214 12.23 4.68 12.19
N PHE A 215 11.88 5.48 11.18
CA PHE A 215 10.99 5.10 10.10
C PHE A 215 11.52 5.70 8.77
N PRO A 216 11.88 4.88 7.78
CA PRO A 216 11.98 3.41 7.82
C PRO A 216 12.97 2.90 8.89
N GLY A 217 12.92 1.60 9.16
CA GLY A 217 13.81 0.93 10.11
C GLY A 217 15.29 1.00 9.68
N PRO A 218 16.21 0.69 10.61
CA PRO A 218 17.66 0.76 10.36
C PRO A 218 18.12 -0.21 9.26
N LEU A 219 19.19 0.16 8.56
CA LEU A 219 19.87 -0.74 7.62
C LEU A 219 20.51 -1.92 8.37
N ILE A 220 20.19 -3.14 7.95
CA ILE A 220 20.99 -4.32 8.28
C ILE A 220 22.05 -4.45 7.18
N ASN A 221 23.28 -4.08 7.51
CA ASN A 221 24.41 -4.16 6.58
C ASN A 221 25.29 -5.36 6.95
N ALA A 222 25.42 -6.30 6.02
CA ALA A 222 26.21 -7.51 6.20
C ALA A 222 27.07 -7.78 4.96
N THR A 223 28.02 -8.69 5.08
CA THR A 223 28.80 -9.25 3.98
C THR A 223 28.44 -10.72 3.82
N THR A 224 28.60 -11.26 2.61
CA THR A 224 28.59 -12.72 2.38
C THR A 224 29.44 -13.45 3.44
N ASP A 225 28.94 -14.59 3.90
CA ASP A 225 29.37 -15.44 5.02
C ASP A 225 29.18 -14.91 6.45
N ASP A 226 28.62 -13.70 6.65
CA ASP A 226 28.31 -13.20 7.99
C ASP A 226 27.16 -13.97 8.64
N VAL A 227 27.22 -14.10 9.98
CA VAL A 227 26.09 -14.55 10.81
C VAL A 227 25.43 -13.33 11.43
N ILE A 228 24.17 -13.09 11.08
CA ILE A 228 23.40 -11.95 11.57
C ILE A 228 22.58 -12.38 12.79
N HIS A 229 22.69 -11.60 13.86
CA HIS A 229 21.86 -11.72 15.06
C HIS A 229 20.95 -10.48 15.19
N VAL A 230 19.64 -10.67 15.11
CA VAL A 230 18.65 -9.59 15.30
C VAL A 230 17.79 -9.88 16.50
N ASN A 231 18.05 -9.18 17.61
CA ASN A 231 17.24 -9.27 18.81
C ASN A 231 16.07 -8.27 18.76
N VAL A 232 14.85 -8.80 18.65
CA VAL A 232 13.62 -8.03 18.53
C VAL A 232 12.94 -7.96 19.88
N PHE A 233 12.84 -6.75 20.44
CA PHE A 233 12.04 -6.45 21.63
C PHE A 233 10.69 -5.90 21.20
N ASN A 234 9.60 -6.61 21.49
CA ASN A 234 8.27 -6.17 21.08
C ASN A 234 7.69 -5.18 22.11
N PHE A 235 7.73 -3.89 21.79
CA PHE A 235 7.08 -2.83 22.56
C PHE A 235 5.71 -2.41 22.01
N LEU A 236 5.18 -3.15 21.03
CA LEU A 236 3.80 -2.97 20.58
C LEU A 236 2.84 -3.61 21.59
N ASP A 237 1.59 -3.16 21.57
CA ASP A 237 0.46 -3.77 22.27
C ASP A 237 -0.14 -4.97 21.52
N GLU A 238 0.46 -5.38 20.40
CA GLU A 238 0.05 -6.54 19.60
C GLU A 238 1.22 -7.53 19.38
N PRO A 239 0.93 -8.82 19.15
CA PRO A 239 1.96 -9.79 18.78
C PRO A 239 2.68 -9.41 17.48
N LEU A 240 3.97 -9.71 17.41
CA LEU A 240 4.86 -9.29 16.32
C LEU A 240 5.68 -10.47 15.78
N LEU A 241 5.90 -10.47 14.46
CA LEU A 241 6.88 -11.29 13.78
C LEU A 241 7.51 -10.46 12.66
N PHE A 242 8.77 -10.74 12.34
CA PHE A 242 9.49 -10.16 11.20
C PHE A 242 9.85 -11.25 10.21
N THR A 243 9.62 -10.97 8.92
CA THR A 243 10.16 -11.76 7.82
C THR A 243 11.27 -11.00 7.11
N TRP A 244 12.17 -11.76 6.48
CA TRP A 244 13.43 -11.29 5.88
C TRP A 244 13.36 -11.50 4.38
N ASN A 245 12.66 -10.62 3.67
CA ASN A 245 12.23 -10.81 2.29
C ASN A 245 13.41 -11.14 1.36
N GLY A 246 13.46 -12.38 0.87
CA GLY A 246 14.48 -12.89 -0.05
C GLY A 246 15.74 -13.45 0.63
N ILE A 247 15.85 -13.40 1.96
CA ILE A 247 16.88 -14.13 2.70
C ILE A 247 16.51 -15.61 2.73
N GLN A 248 17.40 -16.47 2.25
CA GLN A 248 17.10 -17.89 2.02
C GLN A 248 17.09 -18.74 3.29
N GLN A 249 17.51 -18.20 4.44
CA GLN A 249 17.44 -18.89 5.74
C GLN A 249 17.96 -20.34 5.66
N ARG A 250 19.11 -20.55 4.99
CA ARG A 250 19.57 -21.89 4.59
C ARG A 250 19.57 -22.88 5.76
N LEU A 251 18.81 -23.96 5.60
CA LEU A 251 18.57 -25.07 6.53
C LEU A 251 17.87 -24.66 7.83
N ASN A 252 17.29 -23.46 7.92
CA ASN A 252 16.79 -22.91 9.17
C ASN A 252 15.51 -22.08 9.01
N SER A 253 14.42 -22.71 8.57
CA SER A 253 13.09 -22.07 8.55
C SER A 253 12.53 -21.69 9.93
N TRP A 254 13.23 -21.97 11.05
CA TRP A 254 12.86 -21.42 12.37
C TRP A 254 13.13 -19.91 12.48
N GLN A 255 13.86 -19.34 11.53
CA GLN A 255 14.29 -17.94 11.52
C GLN A 255 13.53 -17.11 10.47
N ASP A 256 12.59 -17.75 9.77
CA ASP A 256 11.83 -17.19 8.67
C ASP A 256 10.82 -16.13 9.13
N GLY A 257 10.18 -16.37 10.28
CA GLY A 257 9.39 -15.37 10.98
C GLY A 257 8.05 -15.03 10.32
N VAL A 258 7.32 -16.05 9.88
CA VAL A 258 5.92 -15.95 9.42
C VAL A 258 5.01 -16.82 10.29
N SER A 259 3.70 -16.68 10.14
CA SER A 259 2.71 -17.33 11.02
C SER A 259 2.79 -18.87 10.98
N GLY A 260 3.16 -19.47 9.84
CA GLY A 260 3.34 -20.92 9.73
C GLY A 260 4.65 -21.45 10.28
N THR A 261 5.67 -20.61 10.49
CA THR A 261 6.99 -21.05 10.98
C THR A 261 7.24 -20.71 12.45
N ASN A 262 6.73 -19.58 12.95
CA ASN A 262 7.05 -19.06 14.26
C ASN A 262 5.83 -18.71 15.10
N CYS A 263 5.92 -18.98 16.41
CA CYS A 263 5.01 -18.37 17.37
C CYS A 263 5.33 -16.87 17.49
N PRO A 264 4.32 -16.00 17.59
CA PRO A 264 4.55 -14.57 17.58
C PRO A 264 5.19 -14.09 18.88
N ILE A 265 6.05 -13.07 18.76
CA ILE A 265 6.67 -12.38 19.90
C ILE A 265 5.57 -11.56 20.57
N LEU A 266 5.17 -11.95 21.77
CA LEU A 266 4.11 -11.26 22.51
C LEU A 266 4.55 -9.86 22.97
N PRO A 267 3.61 -8.94 23.26
CA PRO A 267 3.93 -7.66 23.87
C PRO A 267 4.86 -7.81 25.07
N THR A 268 5.87 -6.96 25.18
CA THR A 268 6.94 -6.95 26.19
C THR A 268 7.93 -8.13 26.15
N ALA A 269 7.70 -9.12 25.30
CA ALA A 269 8.63 -10.23 25.08
C ALA A 269 9.71 -9.87 24.05
N ASN A 270 10.71 -10.74 23.92
CA ASN A 270 11.73 -10.63 22.91
C ASN A 270 12.02 -11.97 22.22
N TRP A 271 12.69 -11.89 21.08
CA TRP A 271 13.20 -13.03 20.36
C TRP A 271 14.41 -12.63 19.52
N THR A 272 15.40 -13.51 19.47
CA THR A 272 16.59 -13.31 18.63
C THR A 272 16.49 -14.18 17.39
N TYR A 273 16.42 -13.53 16.23
CA TYR A 273 16.62 -14.18 14.94
C TYR A 273 18.11 -14.33 14.66
N VAL A 274 18.53 -15.50 14.20
CA VAL A 274 19.93 -15.81 13.89
C VAL A 274 20.04 -16.50 12.55
N PHE A 275 20.66 -15.86 11.56
CA PHE A 275 20.76 -16.45 10.24
C PHE A 275 22.08 -16.18 9.54
N LEU A 276 22.57 -17.21 8.85
CA LEU A 276 23.82 -17.22 8.11
C LEU A 276 23.58 -16.73 6.69
N ILE A 277 24.24 -15.64 6.32
CA ILE A 277 24.23 -15.11 4.96
C ILE A 277 25.31 -15.83 4.17
N LYS A 278 25.06 -17.06 3.75
CA LYS A 278 26.07 -17.91 3.10
C LYS A 278 26.64 -17.29 1.83
N ASP A 279 26.01 -17.54 0.68
CA ASP A 279 26.48 -17.14 -0.65
C ASP A 279 25.69 -15.95 -1.22
N GLN A 280 24.66 -15.48 -0.52
CA GLN A 280 23.84 -14.36 -0.95
C GLN A 280 24.64 -13.05 -1.00
N ILE A 281 24.23 -12.18 -1.92
CA ILE A 281 24.60 -10.78 -2.05
C ILE A 281 23.35 -10.01 -2.46
N GLY A 282 23.43 -8.69 -2.49
CA GLY A 282 22.43 -7.85 -3.14
C GLY A 282 21.56 -7.05 -2.18
N THR A 283 20.38 -6.69 -2.69
CA THR A 283 19.44 -5.78 -2.04
C THR A 283 18.20 -6.54 -1.59
N PHE A 284 17.89 -6.45 -0.30
CA PHE A 284 16.72 -7.06 0.33
C PHE A 284 16.11 -6.09 1.35
N PHE A 285 15.04 -6.51 2.04
CA PHE A 285 14.43 -5.73 3.11
C PHE A 285 13.72 -6.66 4.10
N TYR A 286 13.40 -6.16 5.28
CA TYR A 286 12.59 -6.86 6.28
C TYR A 286 11.33 -6.07 6.59
N PHE A 287 10.30 -6.75 7.09
CA PHE A 287 9.06 -6.11 7.50
C PHE A 287 8.22 -7.00 8.44
N PRO A 288 7.21 -6.43 9.15
CA PRO A 288 6.31 -7.20 10.01
C PRO A 288 5.38 -8.12 9.20
N SER A 289 5.38 -9.42 9.49
CA SER A 289 4.72 -10.44 8.65
C SER A 289 3.28 -10.79 9.07
N ILE A 290 2.79 -10.27 10.20
CA ILE A 290 1.48 -10.63 10.74
C ILE A 290 0.60 -9.42 11.01
N LYS A 291 -0.70 -9.67 11.21
CA LYS A 291 -1.66 -8.70 11.76
C LYS A 291 -1.78 -7.40 10.96
N PHE A 292 -1.45 -7.45 9.67
CA PHE A 292 -1.46 -6.30 8.76
C PHE A 292 -0.52 -5.16 9.20
N LEU A 293 0.46 -5.45 10.06
CA LEU A 293 1.32 -4.44 10.70
C LEU A 293 2.18 -3.67 9.67
N LYS A 294 2.64 -4.33 8.59
CA LYS A 294 3.41 -3.72 7.49
C LYS A 294 2.75 -2.45 6.93
N ALA A 295 1.41 -2.37 6.93
CA ALA A 295 0.68 -1.20 6.43
C ALA A 295 0.91 0.09 7.23
N SER A 296 1.51 -0.01 8.43
CA SER A 296 1.90 1.13 9.26
C SER A 296 3.42 1.31 9.40
N GLY A 297 4.21 0.68 8.53
CA GLY A 297 5.66 0.78 8.55
C GLY A 297 6.34 -0.45 9.13
N GLY A 298 7.33 -0.23 9.99
CA GLY A 298 8.16 -1.30 10.54
C GLY A 298 9.06 -2.01 9.53
N TYR A 299 9.20 -1.52 8.30
CA TYR A 299 10.10 -2.09 7.30
C TYR A 299 11.44 -1.35 7.25
N GLY A 300 12.50 -2.03 6.82
CA GLY A 300 13.82 -1.43 6.64
C GLY A 300 14.70 -2.25 5.69
N PRO A 301 15.81 -1.66 5.19
CA PRO A 301 16.64 -2.29 4.17
C PRO A 301 17.58 -3.33 4.76
N ILE A 302 17.92 -4.32 3.94
CA ILE A 302 19.01 -5.28 4.18
C ILE A 302 19.96 -5.18 2.98
N ARG A 303 21.24 -4.92 3.26
CA ARG A 303 22.30 -4.92 2.26
C ARG A 303 23.25 -6.06 2.54
N ILE A 304 23.46 -6.90 1.53
CA ILE A 304 24.46 -7.95 1.59
C ILE A 304 25.56 -7.64 0.58
N ASN A 305 26.71 -7.24 1.10
CA ASN A 305 27.86 -6.86 0.31
C ASN A 305 28.62 -8.09 -0.18
N ASN A 306 29.21 -7.97 -1.36
CA ASN A 306 30.19 -8.92 -1.84
C ASN A 306 31.51 -8.73 -1.08
N ASN A 307 32.24 -9.83 -0.82
CA ASN A 307 33.59 -9.75 -0.28
C ASN A 307 34.58 -9.36 -1.38
N MET A 308 34.79 -8.06 -1.54
CA MET A 308 35.63 -7.47 -2.59
C MET A 308 37.11 -7.87 -2.53
N ASN A 309 37.58 -8.44 -1.41
CA ASN A 309 38.94 -8.97 -1.33
C ASN A 309 39.09 -10.31 -2.06
N VAL A 310 37.97 -10.93 -2.44
CA VAL A 310 37.91 -12.28 -3.02
C VAL A 310 37.29 -12.27 -4.42
N VAL A 311 36.27 -11.42 -4.65
CA VAL A 311 35.51 -11.42 -5.91
C VAL A 311 35.22 -9.99 -6.35
N ASP A 312 35.64 -9.63 -7.55
CA ASP A 312 35.33 -8.33 -8.16
C ASP A 312 33.84 -8.19 -8.51
N LEU A 313 33.34 -6.95 -8.49
CA LEU A 313 32.00 -6.65 -9.02
C LEU A 313 32.00 -6.80 -10.55
N PRO A 314 30.89 -7.27 -11.15
CA PRO A 314 30.75 -7.34 -12.60
C PRO A 314 30.52 -5.97 -13.26
N PHE A 315 30.67 -4.88 -12.50
CA PHE A 315 30.51 -3.49 -12.94
C PHE A 315 31.47 -2.57 -12.16
N PRO A 316 31.77 -1.37 -12.68
CA PRO A 316 32.62 -0.41 -11.99
C PRO A 316 32.10 -0.07 -10.59
N LYS A 317 33.01 0.06 -9.62
CA LYS A 317 32.67 0.46 -8.26
C LYS A 317 32.03 1.85 -8.26
N PRO A 318 30.81 2.03 -7.71
CA PRO A 318 30.18 3.33 -7.60
C PRO A 318 30.87 4.21 -6.55
N GLU A 319 30.65 5.51 -6.63
CA GLU A 319 31.11 6.51 -5.65
C GLU A 319 30.42 6.30 -4.29
N ALA A 320 29.11 6.11 -4.31
CA ALA A 320 28.31 5.79 -3.13
C ALA A 320 27.07 4.97 -3.49
N GLU A 321 26.42 4.42 -2.45
CA GLU A 321 25.22 3.61 -2.58
C GLU A 321 24.09 4.19 -1.72
N PHE A 322 22.90 4.30 -2.30
CA PHE A 322 21.69 4.79 -1.64
C PHE A 322 20.64 3.69 -1.58
N ASP A 323 20.08 3.45 -0.39
CA ASP A 323 18.90 2.61 -0.23
C ASP A 323 17.64 3.47 -0.45
N LEU A 324 16.79 3.05 -1.39
CA LEU A 324 15.55 3.73 -1.76
C LEU A 324 14.37 2.78 -1.57
N LEU A 325 13.73 2.88 -0.42
CA LEU A 325 12.50 2.17 -0.11
C LEU A 325 11.30 2.97 -0.59
N ILE A 326 10.60 2.48 -1.60
CA ILE A 326 9.39 3.11 -2.15
C ILE A 326 8.19 2.32 -1.68
N GLY A 327 7.24 2.98 -1.02
CA GLY A 327 6.07 2.31 -0.48
C GLY A 327 4.82 3.16 -0.65
N ASP A 328 3.72 2.52 -1.02
CA ASP A 328 2.40 3.13 -0.91
C ASP A 328 1.99 3.31 0.55
N TRP A 329 1.11 4.28 0.82
CA TRP A 329 0.72 4.63 2.18
C TRP A 329 -0.77 4.94 2.30
N TYR A 330 -1.43 4.24 3.22
CA TYR A 330 -2.82 4.47 3.56
C TYR A 330 -2.96 5.62 4.57
N ALA A 331 -3.90 6.52 4.28
CA ALA A 331 -4.27 7.60 5.20
C ALA A 331 -4.92 7.06 6.50
N ALA A 332 -5.69 5.98 6.40
CA ALA A 332 -6.35 5.35 7.54
C ALA A 332 -5.37 4.53 8.39
N ASP A 333 -5.72 4.34 9.66
CA ASP A 333 -4.98 3.47 10.58
C ASP A 333 -5.03 1.99 10.14
N TYR A 334 -3.95 1.23 10.38
CA TYR A 334 -3.89 -0.17 9.96
C TYR A 334 -4.89 -1.06 10.70
N ARG A 335 -5.28 -0.74 11.94
CA ARG A 335 -6.31 -1.50 12.67
C ARG A 335 -7.68 -1.27 12.09
N TYR A 336 -7.95 -0.04 11.66
CA TYR A 336 -9.18 0.28 10.95
C TYR A 336 -9.26 -0.48 9.62
N LEU A 337 -8.18 -0.46 8.83
CA LEU A 337 -8.11 -1.22 7.57
C LEU A 337 -8.27 -2.72 7.81
N ARG A 338 -7.55 -3.27 8.79
CA ARG A 338 -7.67 -4.68 9.17
C ARG A 338 -9.10 -5.06 9.57
N ASN A 339 -9.75 -4.24 10.40
CA ASN A 339 -11.14 -4.46 10.80
C ASN A 339 -12.11 -4.39 9.61
N MET A 340 -11.84 -3.50 8.65
CA MET A 340 -12.61 -3.45 7.40
C MET A 340 -12.44 -4.73 6.58
N LEU A 341 -11.21 -5.22 6.40
CA LEU A 341 -10.94 -6.46 5.67
C LEU A 341 -11.62 -7.69 6.29
N GLU A 342 -11.88 -7.66 7.59
CA GLU A 342 -12.54 -8.77 8.31
C GLU A 342 -14.08 -8.74 8.23
N HIS A 343 -14.70 -7.58 7.99
CA HIS A 343 -16.14 -7.39 8.18
C HIS A 343 -16.88 -6.64 7.06
N ASN A 344 -16.17 -6.02 6.11
CA ASN A 344 -16.78 -5.13 5.13
C ASN A 344 -16.22 -5.35 3.71
N GLU A 345 -17.08 -5.68 2.76
CA GLU A 345 -16.71 -5.87 1.36
C GLU A 345 -16.16 -4.60 0.71
N SER A 346 -16.52 -3.40 1.16
CA SER A 346 -15.96 -2.17 0.56
C SER A 346 -14.48 -1.95 0.86
N ALA A 347 -13.84 -2.81 1.67
CA ALA A 347 -12.43 -2.71 2.01
C ALA A 347 -11.50 -2.96 0.80
N TYR A 348 -11.96 -3.74 -0.20
CA TYR A 348 -11.16 -4.07 -1.39
C TYR A 348 -10.85 -2.87 -2.28
N ASP A 349 -11.70 -1.84 -2.24
CA ASP A 349 -11.58 -0.66 -3.10
C ASP A 349 -10.78 0.46 -2.45
N VAL A 350 -10.29 0.26 -1.22
CA VAL A 350 -9.48 1.26 -0.54
C VAL A 350 -8.10 1.27 -1.18
N LEU A 351 -7.81 2.32 -1.93
CA LEU A 351 -6.49 2.57 -2.49
C LEU A 351 -5.62 3.38 -1.53
N PRO A 352 -4.28 3.18 -1.57
CA PRO A 352 -3.35 4.05 -0.89
C PRO A 352 -3.50 5.52 -1.32
N GLY A 353 -3.27 6.45 -0.39
CA GLY A 353 -3.48 7.88 -0.61
C GLY A 353 -2.22 8.64 -1.05
N THR A 354 -1.04 8.06 -0.86
CA THR A 354 0.25 8.66 -1.25
C THR A 354 1.32 7.59 -1.45
N ILE A 355 2.44 7.98 -2.07
CA ILE A 355 3.64 7.16 -2.22
C ILE A 355 4.76 7.84 -1.44
N LEU A 356 5.39 7.09 -0.55
CA LEU A 356 6.54 7.52 0.24
C LEU A 356 7.83 7.03 -0.39
N MET A 357 8.86 7.86 -0.33
CA MET A 357 10.25 7.47 -0.60
C MET A 357 11.02 7.58 0.71
N ASN A 358 11.61 6.48 1.17
CA ASN A 358 12.28 6.39 2.48
C ASN A 358 11.42 6.97 3.62
N GLY A 359 10.13 6.59 3.64
CA GLY A 359 9.15 7.04 4.65
C GLY A 359 8.76 8.53 4.57
N LYS A 360 9.29 9.29 3.62
CA LYS A 360 9.00 10.72 3.45
C LYS A 360 7.98 10.95 2.34
N ALA A 361 7.13 11.95 2.57
CA ALA A 361 6.10 12.35 1.62
C ALA A 361 6.70 13.00 0.35
N PRO A 362 5.94 13.04 -0.76
CA PRO A 362 6.40 13.63 -2.01
C PRO A 362 6.86 15.08 -1.85
N TYR A 363 7.93 15.47 -2.57
CA TYR A 363 8.51 16.82 -2.56
C TYR A 363 7.49 17.96 -2.70
N LEU A 364 6.49 17.80 -3.56
CA LEU A 364 5.46 18.84 -3.78
C LEU A 364 4.45 18.95 -2.64
N ASP A 365 4.41 17.96 -1.75
CA ASP A 365 3.39 17.81 -0.72
C ASP A 365 3.96 18.03 0.71
N SER A 366 5.29 18.12 0.87
CA SER A 366 5.95 18.20 2.18
C SER A 366 7.25 19.02 2.15
N LEU A 367 7.60 19.63 3.30
CA LEU A 367 8.91 20.25 3.52
C LEU A 367 10.02 19.23 3.82
N VAL A 368 9.63 18.02 4.24
CA VAL A 368 10.52 16.89 4.47
C VAL A 368 10.25 15.87 3.38
N TYR A 369 11.24 15.67 2.52
CA TYR A 369 11.18 14.81 1.34
C TYR A 369 12.50 14.08 1.16
N GLU A 370 12.49 13.05 0.31
CA GLU A 370 13.71 12.31 0.01
C GLU A 370 14.59 13.06 -0.98
N SER A 371 15.88 13.17 -0.65
CA SER A 371 16.86 13.85 -1.48
C SER A 371 18.19 13.12 -1.41
N PHE A 372 18.74 12.72 -2.55
CA PHE A 372 20.10 12.19 -2.67
C PHE A 372 21.02 13.24 -3.27
N THR A 373 22.17 13.46 -2.65
CA THR A 373 23.17 14.42 -3.14
C THR A 373 24.20 13.71 -4.00
N VAL A 374 24.46 14.23 -5.20
CA VAL A 374 25.39 13.66 -6.18
C VAL A 374 26.36 14.72 -6.72
N GLU A 375 27.55 14.28 -7.10
CA GLU A 375 28.58 15.09 -7.74
C GLU A 375 28.60 14.82 -9.24
N LYS A 376 28.70 15.89 -10.03
CA LYS A 376 28.71 15.79 -11.49
C LYS A 376 29.84 14.88 -11.99
N GLY A 377 29.49 13.97 -12.90
CA GLY A 377 30.41 13.01 -13.52
C GLY A 377 30.69 11.76 -12.69
N LYS A 378 30.16 11.65 -11.47
CA LYS A 378 30.26 10.45 -10.63
C LYS A 378 29.08 9.51 -10.86
N THR A 379 29.29 8.23 -10.56
CA THR A 379 28.27 7.17 -10.69
C THR A 379 27.89 6.64 -9.31
N TYR A 380 26.60 6.50 -9.07
CA TYR A 380 26.01 6.09 -7.80
C TYR A 380 25.16 4.83 -7.99
N MET A 381 25.10 3.97 -6.97
CA MET A 381 24.18 2.82 -6.97
C MET A 381 22.92 3.17 -6.19
N LEU A 382 21.76 3.04 -6.82
CA LEU A 382 20.46 3.14 -6.14
C LEU A 382 19.91 1.72 -5.96
N ARG A 383 19.73 1.32 -4.70
CA ARG A 383 19.15 0.05 -4.27
C ARG A 383 17.66 0.26 -3.99
N ILE A 384 16.83 -0.02 -4.98
CA ILE A 384 15.42 0.33 -5.02
C ILE A 384 14.60 -0.90 -4.58
N SER A 385 13.79 -0.76 -3.53
CA SER A 385 12.89 -1.81 -3.06
C SER A 385 11.46 -1.30 -2.99
N ASN A 386 10.51 -2.05 -3.55
CA ASN A 386 9.08 -1.76 -3.37
C ASN A 386 8.57 -2.42 -2.09
N VAL A 387 8.57 -1.63 -1.01
CA VAL A 387 8.11 -2.02 0.32
C VAL A 387 6.63 -1.74 0.56
N GLY A 388 5.91 -1.33 -0.50
CA GLY A 388 4.49 -1.04 -0.46
C GLY A 388 3.62 -2.23 -0.07
N SER A 389 2.33 -1.97 0.04
CA SER A 389 1.31 -2.96 0.38
C SER A 389 0.55 -3.46 -0.84
N THR A 390 0.46 -2.67 -1.92
CA THR A 390 -0.51 -2.90 -3.01
C THR A 390 0.00 -2.52 -4.39
N LEU A 391 0.68 -1.38 -4.53
CA LEU A 391 0.94 -0.75 -5.82
C LEU A 391 2.21 -1.27 -6.49
N SER A 392 2.06 -1.73 -7.74
CA SER A 392 3.18 -1.78 -8.67
C SER A 392 3.53 -0.37 -9.13
N LEU A 393 4.82 -0.09 -9.30
CA LEU A 393 5.32 1.26 -9.55
C LEU A 393 6.20 1.29 -10.80
N ASN A 394 6.11 2.35 -11.59
CA ASN A 394 7.15 2.74 -12.54
C ASN A 394 8.04 3.80 -11.89
N PHE A 395 9.33 3.51 -11.78
CA PHE A 395 10.34 4.41 -11.26
C PHE A 395 11.20 5.00 -12.38
N GLN A 396 11.49 6.30 -12.31
CA GLN A 396 12.39 6.98 -13.24
C GLN A 396 13.10 8.14 -12.56
N ILE A 397 14.20 8.58 -13.16
CA ILE A 397 14.91 9.79 -12.75
C ILE A 397 14.92 10.75 -13.94
N GLU A 398 14.48 11.98 -13.73
CA GLU A 398 14.38 12.97 -14.81
C GLU A 398 15.73 13.14 -15.52
N ASN A 399 15.74 12.97 -16.85
CA ASN A 399 16.91 13.09 -17.73
C ASN A 399 18.09 12.17 -17.41
N HIS A 400 17.90 11.15 -16.58
CA HIS A 400 18.94 10.17 -16.28
C HIS A 400 18.51 8.79 -16.76
N THR A 401 19.48 8.07 -17.33
CA THR A 401 19.32 6.63 -17.57
C THR A 401 19.81 5.85 -16.36
N MET A 402 19.32 4.61 -16.23
CA MET A 402 19.63 3.70 -15.14
C MET A 402 20.21 2.41 -15.73
N LEU A 403 21.44 2.06 -15.38
CA LEU A 403 22.02 0.78 -15.79
C LEU A 403 21.64 -0.29 -14.76
N LEU A 404 20.78 -1.23 -15.13
CA LEU A 404 20.37 -2.32 -14.24
C LEU A 404 21.50 -3.32 -14.07
N VAL A 405 21.93 -3.53 -12.83
CA VAL A 405 23.08 -4.39 -12.50
C VAL A 405 22.76 -5.56 -11.57
N GLU A 406 21.70 -5.46 -10.76
CA GLU A 406 21.31 -6.52 -9.83
C GLU A 406 19.79 -6.53 -9.56
N THR A 407 19.25 -7.72 -9.29
CA THR A 407 17.90 -7.90 -8.74
C THR A 407 17.86 -9.06 -7.76
N GLU A 408 17.38 -8.80 -6.54
CA GLU A 408 17.18 -9.78 -5.46
C GLU A 408 18.33 -10.79 -5.26
N GLY A 409 19.56 -10.30 -5.37
CA GLY A 409 20.81 -11.03 -5.21
C GLY A 409 21.43 -11.63 -6.45
N SER A 410 20.85 -11.38 -7.62
CA SER A 410 21.33 -11.87 -8.91
C SER A 410 21.89 -10.74 -9.76
N TYR A 411 23.10 -10.89 -10.28
CA TYR A 411 23.65 -9.91 -11.22
C TYR A 411 23.00 -10.10 -12.58
N THR A 412 22.59 -9.01 -13.19
CA THR A 412 21.86 -9.04 -14.46
C THR A 412 22.83 -8.90 -15.63
N ASN A 413 22.44 -9.42 -16.79
CA ASN A 413 23.00 -8.93 -18.05
C ASN A 413 22.61 -7.45 -18.15
N GLN A 414 23.61 -6.57 -18.18
CA GLN A 414 23.40 -5.16 -17.88
C GLN A 414 22.64 -4.49 -19.03
N ILE A 415 21.51 -3.87 -18.69
CA ILE A 415 20.66 -3.14 -19.64
C ILE A 415 20.44 -1.71 -19.14
N THR A 416 20.46 -0.77 -20.07
CA THR A 416 20.18 0.64 -19.77
C THR A 416 18.68 0.89 -19.91
N LEU A 417 18.09 1.49 -18.86
CA LEU A 417 16.66 1.74 -18.73
C LEU A 417 16.42 3.24 -18.55
N ASN A 418 15.36 3.75 -19.18
CA ASN A 418 14.85 5.11 -18.91
C ASN A 418 13.87 5.12 -17.73
N SER A 419 13.16 4.01 -17.53
CA SER A 419 12.27 3.78 -16.40
C SER A 419 12.27 2.29 -16.06
N LEU A 420 11.85 1.98 -14.84
CA LEU A 420 11.88 0.64 -14.25
C LEU A 420 10.53 0.35 -13.61
N ASP A 421 9.78 -0.60 -14.14
CA ASP A 421 8.64 -1.18 -13.43
C ASP A 421 9.14 -2.09 -12.29
N ILE A 422 8.69 -1.82 -11.08
CA ILE A 422 9.01 -2.54 -9.84
C ILE A 422 7.72 -2.92 -9.11
N HIS A 423 7.52 -4.21 -8.91
CA HIS A 423 6.31 -4.76 -8.28
C HIS A 423 6.49 -4.96 -6.78
N VAL A 424 5.38 -5.12 -6.05
CA VAL A 424 5.40 -5.23 -4.59
C VAL A 424 6.28 -6.41 -4.18
N GLY A 425 7.21 -6.17 -3.25
CA GLY A 425 8.13 -7.19 -2.76
C GLY A 425 9.45 -7.30 -3.52
N GLN A 426 9.57 -6.66 -4.68
CA GLN A 426 10.77 -6.73 -5.52
C GLN A 426 11.85 -5.73 -5.11
N SER A 427 13.10 -6.08 -5.40
CA SER A 427 14.27 -5.21 -5.24
C SER A 427 15.17 -5.23 -6.48
N TYR A 428 15.73 -4.06 -6.81
CA TYR A 428 16.64 -3.85 -7.92
C TYR A 428 17.79 -2.94 -7.49
N SER A 429 18.97 -3.12 -8.08
CA SER A 429 20.05 -2.13 -8.00
C SER A 429 20.41 -1.61 -9.38
N VAL A 430 20.44 -0.28 -9.49
CA VAL A 430 20.77 0.43 -10.72
C VAL A 430 21.95 1.37 -10.51
N LEU A 431 22.82 1.51 -11.51
CA LEU A 431 23.85 2.54 -11.55
C LEU A 431 23.31 3.77 -12.28
N VAL A 432 23.52 4.95 -11.68
CA VAL A 432 23.11 6.24 -12.20
C VAL A 432 24.31 7.16 -12.24
N THR A 433 24.67 7.65 -13.42
CA THR A 433 25.76 8.61 -13.59
C THR A 433 25.19 10.02 -13.59
N ALA A 434 25.73 10.90 -12.76
CA ALA A 434 25.33 12.30 -12.66
C ALA A 434 25.92 13.12 -13.83
N ASP A 435 25.46 12.85 -15.06
CA ASP A 435 26.01 13.37 -16.31
C ASP A 435 25.33 14.66 -16.82
N GLN A 436 24.20 15.04 -16.21
CA GLN A 436 23.45 16.24 -16.58
C GLN A 436 24.10 17.56 -16.12
N ASN A 437 23.55 18.68 -16.61
CA ASN A 437 23.89 20.02 -16.13
C ASN A 437 23.57 20.18 -14.63
N GLU A 438 24.28 21.10 -13.96
CA GLU A 438 24.18 21.32 -12.51
C GLU A 438 22.81 21.91 -12.13
N ALA A 439 21.86 21.01 -11.87
CA ALA A 439 20.49 21.30 -11.49
C ALA A 439 19.94 20.17 -10.62
N ASP A 440 18.83 20.42 -9.93
CA ASP A 440 18.10 19.36 -9.25
C ASP A 440 17.16 18.63 -10.22
N PHE A 441 17.07 17.32 -10.09
CA PHE A 441 16.22 16.46 -10.93
C PHE A 441 15.23 15.67 -10.07
N TYR A 442 14.04 15.37 -10.59
CA TYR A 442 13.08 14.55 -9.84
C TYR A 442 13.39 13.06 -9.97
N MET A 443 13.36 12.37 -8.83
CA MET A 443 13.11 10.93 -8.77
C MET A 443 11.61 10.74 -8.68
N VAL A 444 11.03 9.93 -9.58
CA VAL A 444 9.58 9.84 -9.75
C VAL A 444 9.13 8.38 -9.68
N ALA A 445 8.13 8.11 -8.84
CA ALA A 445 7.45 6.82 -8.78
C ALA A 445 5.96 7.00 -9.10
N ARG A 446 5.46 6.28 -10.11
CA ARG A 446 4.05 6.33 -10.54
C ARG A 446 3.40 4.95 -10.42
N PRO A 447 2.14 4.86 -9.95
CA PRO A 447 1.39 3.61 -9.99
C PRO A 447 1.24 3.04 -11.40
N LYS A 448 1.26 1.72 -11.49
CA LYS A 448 0.96 0.93 -12.69
C LYS A 448 -0.23 0.01 -12.40
N PHE A 449 -1.03 -0.29 -13.42
CA PHE A 449 -2.18 -1.19 -13.36
C PHE A 449 -3.34 -0.73 -12.44
N VAL A 450 -3.39 0.55 -12.09
CA VAL A 450 -4.47 1.11 -11.25
C VAL A 450 -4.79 2.54 -11.68
N ASP A 451 -6.07 2.92 -11.64
CA ASP A 451 -6.52 4.28 -11.95
C ASP A 451 -6.35 5.21 -10.74
N THR A 452 -5.20 5.86 -10.64
CA THR A 452 -4.93 6.84 -9.58
C THR A 452 -3.94 7.90 -10.04
N SER A 453 -4.08 9.11 -9.51
CA SER A 453 -3.22 10.25 -9.82
C SER A 453 -2.16 10.52 -8.74
N ILE A 454 -1.96 9.61 -7.79
CA ILE A 454 -0.92 9.77 -6.77
C ILE A 454 0.47 9.58 -7.39
N ILE A 455 1.46 10.30 -6.85
CA ILE A 455 2.83 10.29 -7.36
C ILE A 455 3.81 10.38 -6.20
N GLY A 456 4.85 9.56 -6.24
CA GLY A 456 6.00 9.66 -5.36
C GLY A 456 7.03 10.59 -5.99
N LEU A 457 7.52 11.58 -5.24
CA LEU A 457 8.53 12.53 -5.72
C LEU A 457 9.66 12.70 -4.70
N GLY A 458 10.87 12.34 -5.11
CA GLY A 458 12.13 12.66 -4.44
C GLY A 458 12.99 13.56 -5.32
N VAL A 459 14.15 13.96 -4.81
CA VAL A 459 15.09 14.87 -5.50
C VAL A 459 16.46 14.21 -5.63
N LEU A 460 17.02 14.25 -6.83
CA LEU A 460 18.43 14.03 -7.09
C LEU A 460 19.10 15.41 -7.15
N HIS A 461 19.75 15.79 -6.05
CA HIS A 461 20.37 17.11 -5.85
C HIS A 461 21.83 17.07 -6.29
N TYR A 462 22.19 17.85 -7.31
CA TYR A 462 23.59 18.04 -7.65
C TYR A 462 24.25 18.97 -6.63
N SER A 463 25.41 18.60 -6.08
CA SER A 463 26.07 19.35 -5.00
C SER A 463 26.41 20.80 -5.34
N SER A 464 26.63 21.11 -6.63
CA SER A 464 26.86 22.45 -7.16
C SER A 464 25.58 23.18 -7.62
N SER A 465 24.41 22.53 -7.53
CA SER A 465 23.14 23.08 -7.98
C SER A 465 22.70 24.28 -7.14
N THR A 466 22.34 25.36 -7.84
CA THR A 466 21.63 26.52 -7.25
C THR A 466 20.18 26.59 -7.74
N THR A 467 19.76 25.65 -8.58
CA THR A 467 18.46 25.67 -9.26
C THR A 467 17.59 24.51 -8.81
N ARG A 468 16.36 24.83 -8.38
CA ARG A 468 15.38 23.82 -7.97
C ARG A 468 14.84 23.06 -9.19
N ALA A 469 14.45 21.81 -8.97
CA ALA A 469 13.86 20.96 -10.00
C ALA A 469 12.60 21.59 -10.61
N SER A 470 12.52 21.68 -11.94
CA SER A 470 11.45 22.40 -12.64
C SER A 470 10.12 21.64 -12.62
N ARG A 471 9.05 22.29 -12.13
CA ARG A 471 7.68 21.73 -12.10
C ARG A 471 7.11 21.37 -13.48
N SER A 472 7.59 21.99 -14.56
CA SER A 472 7.05 21.78 -15.92
C SER A 472 7.43 20.42 -16.54
N ARG A 473 8.21 19.60 -15.83
CA ARG A 473 8.86 18.39 -16.38
C ARG A 473 8.38 17.07 -15.80
N VAL A 474 7.50 17.09 -14.80
CA VAL A 474 6.79 15.89 -14.29
C VAL A 474 5.82 15.30 -15.34
N VAL A 475 5.60 16.02 -16.45
CA VAL A 475 4.71 15.67 -17.57
C VAL A 475 5.44 14.91 -18.70
N GLY A 476 6.75 14.64 -18.57
CA GLY A 476 7.51 13.88 -19.57
C GLY A 476 7.13 12.40 -19.62
N HIS A 477 6.68 11.95 -20.81
CA HIS A 477 6.19 10.61 -21.19
C HIS A 477 5.64 9.79 -20.02
N GLU A 478 4.37 10.03 -19.66
CA GLU A 478 3.66 9.11 -18.76
C GLU A 478 3.69 7.71 -19.39
N PRO A 479 4.26 6.71 -18.71
CA PRO A 479 4.14 5.33 -19.15
C PRO A 479 2.66 4.99 -19.16
N ASP A 480 2.21 4.29 -20.21
CA ASP A 480 0.81 3.87 -20.29
C ASP A 480 0.47 3.03 -19.05
N VAL A 481 -0.42 3.58 -18.21
CA VAL A 481 -0.75 3.05 -16.89
C VAL A 481 -1.36 1.66 -16.98
N PHE A 482 -2.05 1.35 -18.09
CA PHE A 482 -2.84 0.13 -18.25
C PHE A 482 -2.30 -0.83 -19.32
N GLN A 483 -1.30 -0.45 -20.12
CA GLN A 483 -0.68 -1.39 -21.05
C GLN A 483 0.38 -2.26 -20.36
N PRO A 484 0.15 -3.59 -20.25
CA PRO A 484 1.12 -4.52 -19.67
C PRO A 484 2.31 -4.76 -20.61
N GLY A 485 2.21 -4.44 -21.90
CA GLY A 485 3.22 -4.76 -22.91
C GLY A 485 4.61 -4.26 -22.52
N PHE A 486 4.76 -2.99 -22.12
CA PHE A 486 6.03 -2.45 -21.64
C PHE A 486 6.59 -3.25 -20.45
N SER A 487 5.75 -3.49 -19.43
CA SER A 487 6.13 -4.20 -18.21
C SER A 487 6.56 -5.64 -18.50
N ILE A 488 5.82 -6.34 -19.36
CA ILE A 488 6.14 -7.70 -19.80
C ILE A 488 7.47 -7.71 -20.56
N HIS A 489 7.66 -6.79 -21.51
CA HIS A 489 8.92 -6.70 -22.27
C HIS A 489 10.12 -6.40 -21.35
N GLN A 490 9.96 -5.53 -20.35
CA GLN A 490 10.99 -5.31 -19.34
C GLN A 490 11.28 -6.58 -18.54
N ALA A 491 10.24 -7.28 -18.05
CA ALA A 491 10.41 -8.51 -17.28
C ALA A 491 11.14 -9.61 -18.08
N ILE A 492 10.87 -9.71 -19.39
CA ILE A 492 11.54 -10.64 -20.29
C ILE A 492 12.98 -10.21 -20.59
N SER A 493 13.28 -8.91 -20.71
CA SER A 493 14.61 -8.43 -21.06
C SER A 493 15.64 -8.57 -19.94
N ILE A 494 15.20 -8.72 -18.69
CA ILE A 494 16.07 -8.93 -17.54
C ILE A 494 16.54 -10.39 -17.55
N ARG A 495 17.82 -10.58 -17.86
CA ARG A 495 18.48 -11.90 -17.94
C ARG A 495 19.59 -12.03 -16.91
N TRP A 496 19.93 -13.25 -16.55
CA TRP A 496 21.00 -13.53 -15.59
C TRP A 496 22.38 -13.39 -16.23
N ASN A 497 23.34 -12.78 -15.52
CA ASN A 497 24.72 -12.75 -15.99
C ASN A 497 25.45 -14.05 -15.59
N LEU A 498 25.48 -15.01 -16.53
CA LEU A 498 26.13 -16.32 -16.35
C LEU A 498 27.67 -16.26 -16.25
N THR A 499 28.30 -15.09 -16.35
CA THR A 499 29.75 -14.94 -16.19
C THR A 499 30.14 -14.24 -14.89
N ALA A 500 29.16 -13.73 -14.14
CA ALA A 500 29.42 -12.99 -12.93
C ALA A 500 29.87 -13.88 -11.77
N GLY A 501 30.86 -13.41 -11.00
CA GLY A 501 31.34 -14.13 -9.82
C GLY A 501 32.06 -15.43 -10.13
N ALA A 502 32.73 -15.55 -11.29
CA ALA A 502 33.51 -16.73 -11.70
C ALA A 502 34.53 -17.23 -10.66
N ALA A 503 34.99 -16.34 -9.77
CA ALA A 503 35.91 -16.68 -8.67
C ALA A 503 35.21 -17.27 -7.42
N ARG A 504 33.87 -17.34 -7.38
CA ARG A 504 33.13 -17.97 -6.27
C ARG A 504 33.23 -19.51 -6.36
N PRO A 505 33.07 -20.24 -5.25
CA PRO A 505 32.92 -21.70 -5.29
C PRO A 505 31.70 -22.14 -6.12
N VAL A 506 30.66 -21.30 -6.17
CA VAL A 506 29.46 -21.50 -6.99
C VAL A 506 29.20 -20.19 -7.77
N PRO A 507 29.83 -19.99 -8.93
CA PRO A 507 29.58 -18.82 -9.78
C PRO A 507 28.13 -18.74 -10.27
N GLN A 508 27.65 -17.53 -10.60
CA GLN A 508 26.40 -17.37 -11.36
C GLN A 508 26.58 -18.08 -12.71
N GLY A 509 25.65 -18.96 -13.09
CA GLY A 509 25.79 -19.86 -14.23
C GLY A 509 26.26 -21.29 -13.92
N SER A 510 26.59 -21.61 -12.66
CA SER A 510 26.90 -23.01 -12.26
C SER A 510 25.69 -23.94 -12.28
N PHE A 511 24.48 -23.37 -12.18
CA PHE A 511 23.23 -24.10 -12.28
C PHE A 511 22.63 -23.86 -13.66
N ASN A 512 22.52 -24.93 -14.45
CA ASN A 512 21.87 -24.92 -15.75
C ASN A 512 20.47 -25.52 -15.62
N VAL A 513 19.47 -24.82 -16.16
CA VAL A 513 18.06 -25.24 -16.14
C VAL A 513 17.52 -25.73 -17.49
N THR A 514 18.38 -25.85 -18.51
CA THR A 514 17.98 -26.26 -19.88
C THR A 514 17.42 -27.68 -19.95
N ASN A 515 18.04 -28.65 -19.25
CA ASN A 515 17.69 -30.07 -19.34
C ASN A 515 17.35 -30.68 -17.97
N VAL A 516 16.61 -29.93 -17.15
CA VAL A 516 16.21 -30.41 -15.81
C VAL A 516 15.01 -31.33 -15.91
N THR A 517 15.05 -32.44 -15.16
CA THR A 517 13.90 -33.33 -14.99
C THR A 517 13.03 -32.80 -13.87
N LEU A 518 11.83 -32.33 -14.21
CA LEU A 518 10.85 -31.87 -13.22
C LEU A 518 10.38 -33.06 -12.38
N SER A 519 10.48 -32.91 -11.06
CA SER A 519 9.96 -33.87 -10.09
C SER A 519 8.49 -33.63 -9.76
N GLN A 520 8.05 -32.36 -9.81
CA GLN A 520 6.69 -31.91 -9.53
C GLN A 520 6.39 -30.65 -10.36
N THR A 521 5.11 -30.44 -10.67
CA THR A 521 4.59 -29.20 -11.24
C THR A 521 3.39 -28.75 -10.40
N PHE A 522 3.44 -27.52 -9.89
CA PHE A 522 2.33 -26.84 -9.24
C PHE A 522 1.74 -25.82 -10.22
N ILE A 523 0.42 -25.84 -10.40
CA ILE A 523 -0.34 -24.88 -11.19
C ILE A 523 -1.26 -24.17 -10.22
N LEU A 524 -0.98 -22.91 -9.95
CA LEU A 524 -1.60 -22.12 -8.90
C LEU A 524 -2.41 -20.99 -9.52
N GLN A 525 -3.73 -21.18 -9.57
CA GLN A 525 -4.66 -20.19 -10.07
C GLN A 525 -5.17 -19.32 -8.91
N SER A 526 -4.92 -18.04 -9.04
CA SER A 526 -5.34 -17.03 -8.07
C SER A 526 -6.70 -16.45 -8.45
N SER A 527 -7.62 -16.30 -7.50
CA SER A 527 -8.92 -15.67 -7.73
C SER A 527 -9.54 -15.10 -6.44
N ARG A 528 -10.72 -14.48 -6.58
CA ARG A 528 -11.55 -14.05 -5.46
C ARG A 528 -12.73 -15.03 -5.31
N ALA A 529 -13.11 -15.31 -4.07
CA ALA A 529 -14.27 -16.13 -3.77
C ALA A 529 -14.98 -15.66 -2.50
N GLU A 530 -16.28 -15.91 -2.42
CA GLU A 530 -17.05 -15.72 -1.19
C GLU A 530 -17.08 -17.02 -0.39
N ILE A 531 -16.62 -16.99 0.85
CA ILE A 531 -16.65 -18.13 1.77
C ILE A 531 -17.36 -17.69 3.04
N ASN A 532 -18.49 -18.32 3.36
CA ASN A 532 -19.34 -18.00 4.51
C ASN A 532 -19.81 -16.52 4.57
N GLY A 533 -20.12 -15.91 3.43
CA GLY A 533 -20.54 -14.51 3.34
C GLY A 533 -19.41 -13.49 3.50
N LEU A 534 -18.15 -13.96 3.51
CA LEU A 534 -16.96 -13.12 3.53
C LEU A 534 -16.19 -13.32 2.22
N GLN A 535 -15.88 -12.21 1.56
CA GLN A 535 -15.00 -12.20 0.41
C GLN A 535 -13.56 -12.57 0.84
N ARG A 536 -12.92 -13.45 0.09
CA ARG A 536 -11.58 -14.02 0.34
C ARG A 536 -10.77 -14.05 -0.94
N PHE A 537 -9.45 -14.07 -0.78
CA PHE A 537 -8.55 -14.44 -1.85
C PHE A 537 -8.22 -15.93 -1.71
N VAL A 538 -8.19 -16.61 -2.86
CA VAL A 538 -8.03 -18.06 -2.92
C VAL A 538 -7.00 -18.46 -3.97
N VAL A 539 -6.30 -19.54 -3.68
CA VAL A 539 -5.42 -20.24 -4.62
C VAL A 539 -6.02 -21.61 -4.87
N ASN A 540 -6.35 -21.91 -6.13
CA ASN A 540 -7.04 -23.15 -6.50
C ASN A 540 -8.31 -23.42 -5.67
N ASN A 541 -9.05 -22.35 -5.35
CA ASN A 541 -10.25 -22.36 -4.50
C ASN A 541 -10.00 -22.79 -3.03
N ILE A 542 -8.79 -22.59 -2.51
CA ILE A 542 -8.49 -22.66 -1.09
C ILE A 542 -8.05 -21.28 -0.59
N SER A 543 -8.72 -20.76 0.44
CA SER A 543 -8.24 -19.60 1.20
C SER A 543 -7.45 -20.10 2.40
N TYR A 544 -6.20 -19.68 2.56
CA TYR A 544 -5.41 -20.09 3.71
C TYR A 544 -5.93 -19.48 5.00
N GLN A 545 -6.19 -20.34 5.98
CA GLN A 545 -6.56 -19.93 7.32
C GLN A 545 -5.35 -20.06 8.26
N THR A 546 -4.95 -18.95 8.89
CA THR A 546 -3.82 -18.97 9.83
C THR A 546 -4.19 -19.73 11.12
N PRO A 547 -3.54 -20.86 11.44
CA PRO A 547 -3.76 -21.58 12.69
C PRO A 547 -3.16 -20.85 13.91
N TYR A 548 -3.67 -21.15 15.10
CA TYR A 548 -3.05 -20.69 16.36
C TYR A 548 -1.70 -21.37 16.68
N THR A 549 -1.47 -22.56 16.12
CA THR A 549 -0.23 -23.32 16.23
C THR A 549 0.51 -23.24 14.90
N PRO A 550 1.75 -22.72 14.84
CA PRO A 550 2.55 -22.69 13.63
C PRO A 550 2.72 -24.10 13.05
N LEU A 551 2.64 -24.20 11.71
CA LEU A 551 2.76 -25.44 10.96
C LEU A 551 4.10 -26.14 11.24
N LYS A 552 5.21 -25.39 11.26
CA LYS A 552 6.54 -25.94 11.56
C LYS A 552 6.63 -26.51 12.97
N LEU A 553 6.05 -25.80 13.95
CA LEU A 553 6.01 -26.27 15.34
C LEU A 553 5.17 -27.54 15.47
N ALA A 554 4.03 -27.60 14.78
CA ALA A 554 3.16 -28.77 14.75
C ALA A 554 3.81 -29.97 14.03
N ASP A 555 4.48 -29.74 12.91
CA ASP A 555 5.24 -30.78 12.19
C ASP A 555 6.32 -31.37 13.11
N HIS A 556 7.09 -30.52 13.79
CA HIS A 556 8.17 -30.96 14.65
C HIS A 556 7.71 -31.73 15.90
N LEU A 557 6.67 -31.25 16.59
CA LEU A 557 6.26 -31.80 17.90
C LEU A 557 5.17 -32.88 17.82
N ALA A 558 4.38 -32.90 16.74
CA ALA A 558 3.23 -33.81 16.62
C ALA A 558 3.01 -34.32 15.19
N ASN A 559 4.02 -34.25 14.30
CA ASN A 559 3.89 -34.64 12.88
C ASN A 559 2.70 -33.97 12.18
N GLY A 560 2.39 -32.72 12.55
CA GLY A 560 1.29 -31.94 11.98
C GLY A 560 -0.11 -32.34 12.44
N THR A 561 -0.22 -33.38 13.28
CA THR A 561 -1.50 -33.96 13.72
C THR A 561 -2.41 -32.90 14.30
N SER A 562 -3.68 -32.87 13.87
CA SER A 562 -4.74 -31.94 14.29
C SER A 562 -4.56 -30.45 13.93
N VAL A 563 -3.45 -30.06 13.28
CA VAL A 563 -3.20 -28.65 12.92
C VAL A 563 -3.39 -28.41 11.42
N TYR A 564 -2.82 -29.25 10.57
CA TYR A 564 -2.96 -29.11 9.12
C TYR A 564 -3.15 -30.46 8.43
N ARG A 565 -3.58 -30.41 7.17
CA ARG A 565 -3.69 -31.58 6.30
C ARG A 565 -2.54 -31.57 5.29
N LEU A 566 -1.71 -32.62 5.32
CA LEU A 566 -0.62 -32.79 4.37
C LEU A 566 -1.19 -33.26 3.02
N ASP A 567 -0.76 -32.63 1.93
CA ASP A 567 -1.07 -32.99 0.54
C ASP A 567 -2.55 -33.02 0.15
N SER A 568 -3.42 -32.35 0.92
CA SER A 568 -4.83 -32.16 0.55
C SER A 568 -5.07 -30.96 -0.36
N PHE A 569 -4.08 -30.07 -0.51
CA PHE A 569 -4.21 -28.90 -1.38
C PHE A 569 -4.11 -29.33 -2.86
N PRO A 570 -5.02 -28.86 -3.73
CA PRO A 570 -5.03 -29.27 -5.13
C PRO A 570 -3.91 -28.53 -5.90
N ILE A 571 -2.77 -29.17 -6.14
CA ILE A 571 -1.61 -28.53 -6.79
C ILE A 571 -1.68 -28.45 -8.32
N GLN A 572 -2.62 -29.15 -8.97
CA GLN A 572 -2.74 -29.21 -10.44
C GLN A 572 -4.17 -29.03 -10.95
N SER A 573 -5.08 -28.61 -10.05
CA SER A 573 -6.49 -28.45 -10.34
C SER A 573 -7.06 -27.37 -9.44
N VAL A 574 -8.21 -26.83 -9.81
CA VAL A 574 -8.98 -25.91 -8.98
C VAL A 574 -10.16 -26.68 -8.38
N ASN A 575 -10.38 -26.55 -7.07
CA ASN A 575 -11.56 -27.17 -6.44
C ASN A 575 -12.85 -26.58 -7.01
N ALA A 576 -13.93 -27.37 -7.06
CA ALA A 576 -15.21 -26.90 -7.58
C ALA A 576 -15.80 -25.76 -6.73
N GLU A 577 -15.63 -25.84 -5.41
CA GLU A 577 -16.10 -24.85 -4.44
C GLU A 577 -14.92 -24.27 -3.66
N ALA A 578 -15.02 -22.98 -3.33
CA ALA A 578 -14.04 -22.31 -2.50
C ALA A 578 -14.24 -22.64 -1.02
N ALA A 579 -13.15 -22.89 -0.30
CA ALA A 579 -13.19 -23.19 1.11
C ALA A 579 -11.97 -22.64 1.87
N ASP A 580 -12.15 -22.38 3.16
CA ASP A 580 -11.02 -22.15 4.06
C ASP A 580 -10.24 -23.45 4.27
N GLY A 581 -8.91 -23.37 4.29
CA GLY A 581 -8.06 -24.54 4.42
C GLY A 581 -6.76 -24.27 5.15
N ILE A 582 -6.34 -25.25 5.95
CA ILE A 582 -5.02 -25.30 6.58
C ILE A 582 -4.30 -26.52 6.00
N SER A 583 -3.67 -26.33 4.85
CA SER A 583 -2.99 -27.41 4.11
C SER A 583 -1.52 -27.09 3.92
N VAL A 584 -0.70 -28.14 3.91
CA VAL A 584 0.72 -28.09 3.59
C VAL A 584 0.96 -29.02 2.40
N VAL A 585 1.73 -28.57 1.40
CA VAL A 585 2.10 -29.40 0.26
C VAL A 585 3.51 -29.94 0.41
N THR A 586 3.73 -31.18 0.02
CA THR A 586 5.05 -31.80 0.00
C THR A 586 5.84 -31.31 -1.21
N GLY A 587 7.02 -30.77 -0.95
CA GLY A 587 8.05 -30.52 -1.96
C GLY A 587 9.11 -31.62 -1.92
N ASN A 588 9.35 -32.27 -3.06
CA ASN A 588 10.32 -33.35 -3.19
C ASN A 588 11.75 -32.83 -2.96
N TYR A 589 12.36 -33.22 -1.84
CA TYR A 589 13.73 -32.83 -1.50
C TYR A 589 14.72 -33.22 -2.60
N ARG A 590 15.58 -32.28 -3.00
CA ARG A 590 16.51 -32.36 -4.13
C ARG A 590 15.84 -32.61 -5.49
N GLY A 591 14.55 -32.34 -5.59
CA GLY A 591 13.79 -32.33 -6.83
C GLY A 591 13.71 -30.93 -7.45
N TRP A 592 13.59 -30.88 -8.77
CA TRP A 592 13.18 -29.66 -9.48
C TRP A 592 11.67 -29.55 -9.42
N LEU A 593 11.18 -28.43 -8.91
CA LEU A 593 9.77 -28.05 -8.87
C LEU A 593 9.52 -26.97 -9.92
N GLU A 594 8.52 -27.17 -10.76
CA GLU A 594 7.94 -26.09 -11.56
C GLU A 594 6.75 -25.50 -10.81
N ILE A 595 6.68 -24.18 -10.73
CA ILE A 595 5.51 -23.47 -10.24
C ILE A 595 5.01 -22.56 -11.36
N VAL A 596 3.77 -22.77 -11.76
CA VAL A 596 3.04 -21.94 -12.73
C VAL A 596 2.02 -21.14 -11.96
N PHE A 597 2.19 -19.83 -11.92
CA PHE A 597 1.21 -18.92 -11.37
C PHE A 597 0.29 -18.46 -12.48
N GLU A 598 -1.02 -18.65 -12.32
CA GLU A 598 -2.04 -18.15 -13.24
C GLU A 598 -2.87 -17.07 -12.56
N ASN A 599 -3.05 -15.95 -13.25
CA ASN A 599 -3.78 -14.80 -12.74
C ASN A 599 -4.86 -14.36 -13.73
N SER A 600 -6.12 -14.45 -13.30
CA SER A 600 -7.28 -14.03 -14.09
C SER A 600 -7.77 -12.61 -13.79
N TYR A 601 -7.15 -11.90 -12.84
CA TYR A 601 -7.63 -10.60 -12.34
C TYR A 601 -6.49 -9.56 -12.30
N ASP A 602 -6.49 -8.65 -11.31
CA ASP A 602 -5.46 -7.63 -11.08
C ASP A 602 -4.07 -8.22 -10.90
N ILE A 603 -3.04 -7.46 -11.29
CA ILE A 603 -1.63 -7.86 -11.15
C ILE A 603 -1.34 -8.39 -9.74
N ASP A 604 -0.50 -9.42 -9.67
CA ASP A 604 0.00 -9.92 -8.40
C ASP A 604 1.51 -10.10 -8.39
N SER A 605 2.08 -10.33 -7.21
CA SER A 605 3.50 -10.65 -7.03
C SER A 605 3.65 -11.77 -6.02
N TRP A 606 4.23 -12.89 -6.44
CA TRP A 606 4.41 -14.09 -5.64
C TRP A 606 5.82 -14.19 -5.10
N HIS A 607 5.94 -14.60 -3.85
CA HIS A 607 7.21 -14.74 -3.14
C HIS A 607 7.31 -16.12 -2.48
N LEU A 608 8.49 -16.72 -2.58
CA LEU A 608 8.81 -17.99 -1.93
C LEU A 608 9.92 -17.78 -0.89
N ASP A 609 9.56 -17.94 0.39
CA ASP A 609 10.55 -17.90 1.47
C ASP A 609 11.54 -19.06 1.33
N GLY A 610 12.77 -18.85 1.80
CA GLY A 610 13.79 -19.89 1.84
C GLY A 610 14.47 -20.22 0.51
N TYR A 611 13.97 -19.68 -0.60
CA TYR A 611 14.43 -20.01 -1.94
C TYR A 611 14.60 -18.78 -2.83
N SER A 612 15.41 -18.98 -3.87
CA SER A 612 15.30 -18.21 -5.11
C SER A 612 14.95 -19.18 -6.23
N PHE A 613 14.29 -18.69 -7.26
CA PHE A 613 13.81 -19.48 -8.38
C PHE A 613 14.22 -18.87 -9.71
N PHE A 614 14.32 -19.71 -10.73
CA PHE A 614 14.64 -19.34 -12.10
C PHE A 614 13.35 -18.98 -12.82
N VAL A 615 13.24 -17.74 -13.30
CA VAL A 615 12.05 -17.29 -14.03
C VAL A 615 12.15 -17.71 -15.48
N VAL A 616 11.46 -18.79 -15.84
CA VAL A 616 11.62 -19.47 -17.13
C VAL A 616 10.62 -19.03 -18.18
N GLY A 617 9.44 -18.53 -17.81
CA GLY A 617 8.44 -18.17 -18.81
C GLY A 617 7.38 -17.20 -18.34
N TYR A 618 6.83 -16.48 -19.32
CA TYR A 618 5.65 -15.63 -19.18
C TYR A 618 4.73 -15.93 -20.36
N GLY A 619 3.43 -15.78 -20.18
CA GLY A 619 2.50 -15.82 -21.29
C GLY A 619 1.14 -15.24 -20.95
N ASN A 620 0.33 -15.08 -21.98
CA ASN A 620 -1.05 -14.60 -21.87
C ASN A 620 -2.02 -15.77 -21.93
N GLY A 621 -3.22 -15.59 -21.37
CA GLY A 621 -4.23 -16.64 -21.27
C GLY A 621 -3.84 -17.72 -20.28
N ASN A 622 -4.29 -18.94 -20.54
CA ASN A 622 -4.01 -20.09 -19.68
C ASN A 622 -2.70 -20.75 -20.10
N TRP A 623 -1.96 -21.24 -19.12
CA TRP A 623 -0.77 -22.04 -19.36
C TRP A 623 -1.16 -23.43 -19.86
N THR A 624 -0.35 -24.00 -20.74
CA THR A 624 -0.47 -25.40 -21.17
C THR A 624 0.90 -26.07 -21.12
N PRO A 625 0.97 -27.42 -21.10
CA PRO A 625 2.26 -28.10 -21.13
C PRO A 625 3.16 -27.74 -22.32
N SER A 626 2.58 -27.34 -23.46
CA SER A 626 3.32 -26.87 -24.64
C SER A 626 3.94 -25.49 -24.47
N SER A 627 3.48 -24.69 -23.49
CA SER A 627 4.09 -23.39 -23.16
C SER A 627 5.58 -23.50 -22.81
N ARG A 628 6.05 -24.67 -22.37
CA ARG A 628 7.46 -24.96 -22.07
C ARG A 628 8.39 -24.81 -23.27
N GLU A 629 7.86 -24.92 -24.50
CA GLU A 629 8.64 -24.71 -25.74
C GLU A 629 9.17 -23.28 -25.85
N ASN A 630 8.52 -22.31 -25.17
CA ASN A 630 8.90 -20.91 -25.18
C ASN A 630 9.68 -20.48 -23.93
N TYR A 631 10.02 -21.42 -23.05
CA TYR A 631 10.75 -21.08 -21.83
C TYR A 631 12.17 -20.63 -22.16
N ASN A 632 12.60 -19.55 -21.50
CA ASN A 632 14.00 -19.24 -21.39
C ASN A 632 14.64 -20.13 -20.32
N THR A 633 15.37 -21.14 -20.76
CA THR A 633 16.12 -22.03 -19.88
C THR A 633 17.64 -21.89 -20.04
N LEU A 634 18.09 -20.88 -20.79
CA LEU A 634 19.50 -20.58 -21.02
C LEU A 634 20.04 -19.63 -19.95
N ASP A 635 19.43 -18.44 -19.83
CA ASP A 635 19.83 -17.39 -18.90
C ASP A 635 18.66 -16.78 -18.08
N PRO A 636 17.72 -17.61 -17.56
CA PRO A 636 16.60 -17.10 -16.76
C PRO A 636 17.10 -16.40 -15.51
N ILE A 637 16.55 -15.22 -15.22
CA ILE A 637 16.90 -14.47 -14.02
C ILE A 637 16.49 -15.24 -12.76
N VAL A 638 17.38 -15.25 -11.76
CA VAL A 638 17.14 -15.88 -10.47
C VAL A 638 16.66 -14.84 -9.46
N ARG A 639 15.53 -15.08 -8.81
CA ARG A 639 14.83 -14.11 -7.96
C ARG A 639 14.06 -14.76 -6.83
N SER A 640 13.57 -14.00 -5.87
CA SER A 640 12.68 -14.51 -4.81
C SER A 640 11.24 -14.02 -4.94
N THR A 641 11.01 -12.94 -5.70
CA THR A 641 9.67 -12.38 -5.94
C THR A 641 9.41 -12.18 -7.43
N ILE A 642 8.25 -12.65 -7.91
CA ILE A 642 7.87 -12.57 -9.32
C ILE A 642 6.44 -12.10 -9.52
N GLN A 643 6.24 -11.19 -10.45
CA GLN A 643 4.93 -10.70 -10.82
C GLN A 643 4.18 -11.65 -11.75
N VAL A 644 2.86 -11.64 -11.66
CA VAL A 644 1.95 -12.35 -12.57
C VAL A 644 0.97 -11.34 -13.12
N TYR A 645 1.06 -11.07 -14.42
CA TYR A 645 0.27 -10.03 -15.07
C TYR A 645 -1.21 -10.44 -15.21
N PRO A 646 -2.12 -9.46 -15.31
CA PRO A 646 -3.53 -9.71 -15.56
C PRO A 646 -3.77 -10.58 -16.79
N ALA A 647 -4.66 -11.56 -16.67
CA ALA A 647 -5.02 -12.50 -17.74
C ALA A 647 -3.81 -13.23 -18.36
N GLY A 648 -2.83 -13.57 -17.53
CA GLY A 648 -1.61 -14.25 -17.95
C GLY A 648 -1.08 -15.21 -16.90
N TRP A 649 0.07 -15.79 -17.21
CA TRP A 649 0.77 -16.74 -16.37
C TRP A 649 2.26 -16.44 -16.29
N THR A 650 2.89 -16.90 -15.22
CA THR A 650 4.34 -16.86 -15.05
C THR A 650 4.82 -18.19 -14.48
N ALA A 651 5.86 -18.75 -15.09
CA ALA A 651 6.41 -20.04 -14.73
C ALA A 651 7.83 -19.89 -14.18
N VAL A 652 8.10 -20.58 -13.08
CA VAL A 652 9.40 -20.60 -12.42
C VAL A 652 9.86 -22.02 -12.12
N TYR A 653 11.18 -22.25 -12.15
CA TYR A 653 11.80 -23.48 -11.67
C TYR A 653 12.50 -23.24 -10.35
N VAL A 654 12.30 -24.14 -9.39
CA VAL A 654 12.90 -24.11 -8.06
C VAL A 654 13.60 -25.43 -7.81
N TYR A 655 14.83 -25.40 -7.30
CA TYR A 655 15.51 -26.59 -6.83
C TYR A 655 15.33 -26.72 -5.32
N LEU A 656 14.63 -27.76 -4.86
CA LEU A 656 14.23 -27.89 -3.47
C LEU A 656 15.35 -28.49 -2.60
N ASP A 657 16.42 -27.72 -2.39
CA ASP A 657 17.62 -28.14 -1.64
C ASP A 657 17.67 -27.69 -0.17
N ASN A 658 16.69 -26.92 0.28
CA ASN A 658 16.60 -26.33 1.61
C ASN A 658 15.47 -26.95 2.46
N PRO A 659 15.73 -28.00 3.27
CA PRO A 659 14.71 -28.61 4.12
C PRO A 659 14.08 -27.62 5.10
N GLY A 660 12.77 -27.74 5.30
CA GLY A 660 12.00 -26.87 6.17
C GLY A 660 10.54 -26.71 5.77
N MET A 661 9.89 -25.77 6.44
CA MET A 661 8.53 -25.31 6.15
C MET A 661 8.64 -23.91 5.55
N TRP A 662 8.21 -23.72 4.31
CA TRP A 662 8.43 -22.48 3.56
C TRP A 662 7.12 -21.90 3.04
N ASN A 663 6.92 -20.60 3.22
CA ASN A 663 5.72 -19.92 2.77
C ASN A 663 5.85 -19.49 1.30
N LEU A 664 4.81 -19.78 0.52
CA LEU A 664 4.61 -19.29 -0.83
C LEU A 664 3.38 -18.37 -0.81
N ARG A 665 3.57 -17.07 -1.02
CA ARG A 665 2.52 -16.06 -0.78
C ARG A 665 2.47 -14.98 -1.84
N SER A 666 1.33 -14.31 -1.93
CA SER A 666 1.26 -12.97 -2.51
C SER A 666 2.03 -11.95 -1.64
N GLN A 667 2.69 -11.00 -2.28
CA GLN A 667 3.32 -9.83 -1.66
C GLN A 667 2.35 -8.66 -1.54
N ASN A 668 1.19 -8.73 -2.20
CA ASN A 668 0.10 -7.80 -1.94
C ASN A 668 -0.45 -8.09 -0.55
N LEU A 669 -0.31 -7.13 0.36
CA LEU A 669 -0.54 -7.33 1.78
C LEU A 669 -2.01 -7.68 2.08
N MET A 670 -2.95 -7.13 1.31
CA MET A 670 -4.37 -7.46 1.45
C MET A 670 -4.64 -8.89 1.04
N LYS A 671 -4.12 -9.31 -0.12
CA LYS A 671 -4.28 -10.66 -0.65
C LYS A 671 -3.71 -11.70 0.30
N TRP A 672 -2.48 -11.47 0.79
CA TRP A 672 -1.85 -12.33 1.78
C TRP A 672 -2.66 -12.41 3.07
N TYR A 673 -3.03 -11.27 3.67
CA TYR A 673 -3.82 -11.25 4.91
C TYR A 673 -5.14 -12.03 4.81
N MET A 674 -5.68 -12.09 3.59
CA MET A 674 -6.97 -12.70 3.29
C MET A 674 -6.89 -14.11 2.71
N GLY A 675 -5.71 -14.73 2.75
CA GLY A 675 -5.52 -16.16 2.52
C GLY A 675 -4.84 -16.54 1.21
N GLU A 676 -4.28 -15.60 0.46
CA GLU A 676 -3.52 -15.90 -0.78
C GLU A 676 -2.08 -16.34 -0.47
N GLU A 677 -1.97 -17.50 0.16
CA GLU A 677 -0.71 -18.16 0.50
C GLU A 677 -0.90 -19.68 0.62
N LEU A 678 0.21 -20.41 0.59
CA LEU A 678 0.29 -21.81 0.99
C LEU A 678 1.69 -22.11 1.57
N TYR A 679 1.86 -23.30 2.13
CA TYR A 679 3.13 -23.73 2.71
C TYR A 679 3.65 -24.99 2.03
N ILE A 680 4.92 -24.97 1.66
CA ILE A 680 5.66 -26.09 1.08
C ILE A 680 6.54 -26.70 2.17
N ARG A 681 6.36 -27.99 2.44
CA ARG A 681 7.21 -28.78 3.32
C ARG A 681 8.23 -29.53 2.50
N VAL A 682 9.50 -29.19 2.67
CA VAL A 682 10.63 -29.92 2.08
C VAL A 682 11.30 -30.69 3.19
N TYR A 683 11.33 -32.02 3.07
CA TYR A 683 11.72 -32.90 4.17
C TYR A 683 12.89 -33.80 3.80
N ASP A 684 13.91 -33.82 4.65
CA ASP A 684 14.93 -34.85 4.70
C ASP A 684 14.68 -35.71 5.94
N ALA A 685 14.60 -37.04 5.77
CA ALA A 685 14.36 -37.97 6.87
C ALA A 685 15.60 -38.17 7.76
N ASP A 686 16.77 -37.69 7.32
CA ASP A 686 17.99 -37.74 8.09
C ASP A 686 17.98 -36.68 9.21
N PRO A 687 18.03 -37.09 10.49
CA PRO A 687 17.93 -36.18 11.63
C PRO A 687 19.20 -35.33 11.86
N ASN A 688 20.20 -35.44 10.99
CA ASN A 688 21.45 -34.68 11.11
C ASN A 688 21.19 -33.17 11.09
N PRO A 689 21.59 -32.42 12.13
CA PRO A 689 21.37 -30.97 12.19
C PRO A 689 22.16 -30.19 11.11
N ALA A 690 23.14 -30.82 10.46
CA ALA A 690 23.81 -30.27 9.28
C ALA A 690 22.93 -30.25 8.02
N LYS A 691 21.75 -30.88 8.06
CA LYS A 691 20.78 -30.97 6.95
C LYS A 691 19.50 -30.18 7.19
N GLU A 692 19.03 -30.10 8.43
CA GLU A 692 18.05 -29.09 8.89
C GLU A 692 18.40 -28.73 10.34
N GLN A 693 18.52 -27.44 10.64
CA GLN A 693 18.85 -27.01 11.99
C GLN A 693 17.75 -27.38 12.99
N SER A 694 18.17 -27.85 14.16
CA SER A 694 17.28 -28.06 15.29
C SER A 694 16.60 -26.75 15.70
N PRO A 695 15.40 -26.82 16.29
CA PRO A 695 14.77 -25.63 16.85
C PRO A 695 15.71 -24.94 17.85
N PRO A 696 15.73 -23.60 17.89
CA PRO A 696 16.60 -22.86 18.80
C PRO A 696 16.18 -23.10 20.27
N ASP A 697 17.13 -23.04 21.20
CA ASP A 697 16.90 -23.34 22.62
C ASP A 697 15.82 -22.46 23.27
N ASN A 698 15.66 -21.24 22.78
CA ASN A 698 14.68 -20.28 23.27
C ASN A 698 13.29 -20.41 22.61
N LEU A 699 13.03 -21.47 21.82
CA LEU A 699 11.81 -21.67 21.01
C LEU A 699 10.52 -21.21 21.69
N LEU A 700 9.85 -20.22 21.10
CA LEU A 700 8.54 -19.76 21.56
C LEU A 700 7.49 -20.82 21.25
N ARG A 701 6.65 -21.12 22.24
CA ARG A 701 5.54 -22.07 22.13
C ARG A 701 4.20 -21.36 22.20
N CYS A 702 3.24 -21.84 21.42
CA CYS A 702 1.90 -21.29 21.31
C CYS A 702 0.91 -22.35 20.79
N GLY A 703 -0.36 -21.97 20.66
CA GLY A 703 -1.42 -22.90 20.26
C GLY A 703 -1.55 -24.08 21.21
N ILE A 704 -1.53 -25.30 20.67
CA ILE A 704 -1.71 -26.55 21.42
C ILE A 704 -0.49 -26.97 22.26
N PHE A 705 0.65 -26.28 22.11
CA PHE A 705 1.91 -26.59 22.80
C PHE A 705 2.30 -25.56 23.88
N LYS A 706 1.35 -24.71 24.30
CA LYS A 706 1.56 -23.75 25.38
C LYS A 706 1.83 -24.42 26.72
#